data_AF-A0A9R1WYF1-F1
#
_entry.id   AF-A0A9R1WYF1-F1
#
_cell.length_a   1.000
_cell.length_b   1.000
_cell.length_c   1.000
_cell.angle_alpha   90.00
_cell.angle_beta   90.00
_cell.angle_gamma   90.00
#
_symmetry.space_group_name_H-M   'P 1'
#
loop_
_entity.id
_entity.type
_entity.pdbx_description
1 polymer ?
#
loop_
_entity_poly.entity_id
_entity_poly.type
_entity_poly.pdbx_seq_one_letter_code
_entity_poly.pdbx_strand_id
1 'polypeptide(L)'
;MMDAIGLEAPFSVEEVKVAVWACGSDKAPGSDGFNFKFIKAFWETLKDDVMKCVFHFDKYGTLARGCNSSFITLAPKVKDPTSLSDYRLISLIGCIYKIISKLLATRLKKVIGGIIGDVQSAYVEGRNILDGPLVINELNSWAKKTKKKILLFKVDFDKAFDSVNWEYLDNTLDQMGFGSKWRSWIRGCLHSSRASVIINGSPTDEFQISKGVRQGDPLSPFLFITTMEGLNVALEAAQDKGIFNRVQLPNGGPLFTHLFYADDALFFGEWDRANLKNLARILKCFHISSGLKVNFQKSRVFGIGAPECEVKNWAGILGCEVRLMPFTYLGVPVGANMNLRKNWAPIVDKFQSKLSKWKSKALSFGGRLTLLSSVLGNLPTYYFSLFLAPLAVIEKLERGLGVGSIRALNMGLIVKWWWRLKHENHSLWRRVVVSIHNLINKPHDYIANRNIPGVWHNIALKNCAVAERFFDGKFVGHWTTSPAIMSQTTGFAQFMNEMESVQLSEGKDVWHSKLDVDGRFTVGALRRAIDKKHHLLISCPHAIAIREILFRWSGIPITDFHSVIELHEFINIWGQNVRRKDRLRAVCYGLLWGVWKFRNERAFNNVFNSPSQCADRIISMVHLWSKSRSKCGSIA
;
A
#
# COMPACT_ATOMS: atom_id res chain seq x y z
N MET A 1 5.49 -11.67 -26.49
CA MET A 1 6.10 -12.92 -27.01
C MET A 1 7.54 -13.15 -26.51
N MET A 2 8.34 -12.10 -26.22
CA MET A 2 9.72 -12.27 -25.69
C MET A 2 9.84 -12.85 -24.27
N ASP A 3 8.79 -12.85 -23.43
CA ASP A 3 8.89 -13.30 -22.02
C ASP A 3 8.59 -14.80 -21.78
N ALA A 4 8.02 -15.53 -22.74
CA ALA A 4 7.60 -16.92 -22.52
C ALA A 4 8.78 -17.90 -22.41
N ILE A 5 9.86 -17.66 -23.16
CA ILE A 5 11.05 -18.53 -23.22
C ILE A 5 11.80 -18.55 -21.86
N GLY A 6 11.74 -17.45 -21.11
CA GLY A 6 12.37 -17.35 -19.78
C GLY A 6 11.59 -18.02 -18.65
N LEU A 7 10.30 -18.35 -18.86
CA LEU A 7 9.44 -18.90 -17.82
C LEU A 7 9.74 -20.38 -17.53
N GLU A 8 10.11 -21.13 -18.56
CA GLU A 8 10.37 -22.58 -18.51
C GLU A 8 11.86 -22.94 -18.47
N ALA A 9 12.74 -21.94 -18.40
CA ALA A 9 14.18 -22.13 -18.32
C ALA A 9 14.57 -23.02 -17.12
N PRO A 10 15.65 -23.82 -17.20
CA PRO A 10 16.12 -24.62 -16.06
C PRO A 10 16.36 -23.75 -14.82
N PHE A 11 16.00 -24.23 -13.63
CA PHE A 11 16.28 -23.52 -12.37
C PHE A 11 17.78 -23.49 -12.08
N SER A 12 18.32 -22.33 -11.67
CA SER A 12 19.71 -22.25 -11.20
C SER A 12 19.80 -22.34 -9.67
N VAL A 13 20.98 -22.70 -9.15
CA VAL A 13 21.23 -22.74 -7.70
C VAL A 13 20.98 -21.38 -7.05
N GLU A 14 21.39 -20.31 -7.72
CA GLU A 14 21.21 -18.92 -7.27
C GLU A 14 19.72 -18.56 -7.22
N GLU A 15 18.94 -18.96 -8.24
CA GLU A 15 17.49 -18.73 -8.26
C GLU A 15 16.79 -19.42 -7.08
N VAL A 16 17.15 -20.68 -6.81
CA VAL A 16 16.64 -21.44 -5.65
C VAL A 16 17.04 -20.79 -4.34
N LYS A 17 18.30 -20.36 -4.22
CA LYS A 17 18.80 -19.64 -3.03
C LYS A 17 18.02 -18.35 -2.81
N VAL A 18 17.78 -17.55 -3.84
CA VAL A 18 16.98 -16.32 -3.74
C VAL A 18 15.55 -16.63 -3.26
N ALA A 19 14.92 -17.68 -3.78
CA ALA A 19 13.58 -18.09 -3.35
C ALA A 19 13.53 -18.49 -1.86
N VAL A 20 14.54 -19.22 -1.37
CA VAL A 20 14.68 -19.61 0.04
C VAL A 20 14.83 -18.38 0.94
N TRP A 21 15.67 -17.41 0.56
CA TRP A 21 15.89 -16.20 1.35
C TRP A 21 14.68 -15.26 1.36
N ALA A 22 13.91 -15.24 0.27
CA ALA A 22 12.66 -14.51 0.17
C ALA A 22 11.53 -15.08 1.05
N CYS A 23 11.65 -16.32 1.53
CA CYS A 23 10.70 -16.91 2.47
C CYS A 23 10.96 -16.40 3.90
N GLY A 24 9.90 -16.05 4.64
CA GLY A 24 10.03 -15.56 6.02
C GLY A 24 10.57 -16.64 6.96
N SER A 25 11.60 -16.31 7.76
CA SER A 25 12.30 -17.28 8.61
C SER A 25 11.43 -17.80 9.76
N ASP A 26 10.65 -16.92 10.41
CA ASP A 26 9.86 -17.23 11.62
C ASP A 26 8.40 -17.57 11.30
N LYS A 27 8.13 -18.14 10.12
CA LYS A 27 6.79 -18.63 9.77
C LYS A 27 6.57 -20.01 10.38
N ALA A 28 5.33 -20.30 10.76
CA ALA A 28 4.94 -21.60 11.28
C ALA A 28 5.30 -22.73 10.28
N PRO A 29 5.81 -23.87 10.76
CA PRO A 29 6.22 -25.00 9.92
C PRO A 29 5.01 -25.69 9.28
N GLY A 30 5.26 -26.43 8.20
CA GLY A 30 4.28 -27.34 7.60
C GLY A 30 4.34 -28.72 8.25
N SER A 31 3.87 -29.73 7.51
CA SER A 31 3.91 -31.14 7.93
C SER A 31 5.31 -31.72 8.05
N ASP A 32 6.32 -31.04 7.52
CA ASP A 32 7.73 -31.40 7.64
C ASP A 32 8.36 -30.96 8.98
N GLY A 33 7.66 -30.15 9.78
CA GLY A 33 8.14 -29.72 11.10
C GLY A 33 9.25 -28.66 11.07
N PHE A 34 9.74 -28.27 9.90
CA PHE A 34 10.82 -27.30 9.73
C PHE A 34 10.30 -25.93 9.30
N ASN A 35 11.02 -24.88 9.70
CA ASN A 35 10.81 -23.52 9.20
C ASN A 35 12.02 -23.07 8.36
N PHE A 36 11.87 -21.92 7.70
CA PHE A 36 12.94 -21.39 6.85
C PHE A 36 14.15 -20.87 7.65
N LYS A 37 14.03 -20.63 8.96
CA LYS A 37 15.20 -20.34 9.81
C LYS A 37 16.15 -21.53 9.85
N PHE A 38 15.62 -22.75 10.01
CA PHE A 38 16.40 -23.98 9.94
C PHE A 38 17.05 -24.16 8.56
N ILE A 39 16.26 -24.08 7.47
CA ILE A 39 16.77 -24.25 6.11
C ILE A 39 17.90 -23.26 5.78
N LYS A 40 17.77 -21.99 6.20
CA LYS A 40 18.79 -20.97 5.97
C LYS A 40 20.05 -21.20 6.82
N ALA A 41 19.89 -21.64 8.06
CA ALA A 41 21.02 -21.89 8.96
C ALA A 41 21.88 -23.07 8.48
N PHE A 42 21.24 -24.11 7.92
CA PHE A 42 21.91 -25.33 7.45
C PHE A 42 21.98 -25.41 5.92
N TRP A 43 21.92 -24.26 5.23
CA TRP A 43 21.85 -24.23 3.76
C TRP A 43 23.02 -24.96 3.10
N GLU A 44 24.25 -24.76 3.58
CA GLU A 44 25.43 -25.40 2.98
C GLU A 44 25.40 -26.93 3.09
N THR A 45 24.72 -27.49 4.09
CA THR A 45 24.50 -28.93 4.24
C THR A 45 23.33 -29.43 3.40
N LEU A 46 22.23 -28.66 3.34
CA LEU A 46 20.97 -29.10 2.73
C LEU A 46 20.85 -28.78 1.24
N LYS A 47 21.67 -27.86 0.71
CA LYS A 47 21.51 -27.31 -0.64
C LYS A 47 21.45 -28.38 -1.72
N ASP A 48 22.31 -29.39 -1.66
CA ASP A 48 22.41 -30.40 -2.72
C ASP A 48 21.15 -31.28 -2.78
N ASP A 49 20.56 -31.60 -1.63
CA ASP A 49 19.32 -32.37 -1.57
C ASP A 49 18.10 -31.52 -1.98
N VAL A 50 18.07 -30.25 -1.60
CA VAL A 50 17.07 -29.29 -2.09
C VAL A 50 17.16 -29.17 -3.62
N MET A 51 18.37 -29.05 -4.17
CA MET A 51 18.57 -28.96 -5.62
C MET A 51 18.15 -30.25 -6.34
N LYS A 52 18.44 -31.43 -5.80
CA LYS A 52 17.95 -32.71 -6.36
C LYS A 52 16.41 -32.71 -6.43
N CYS A 53 15.73 -32.24 -5.39
CA CYS A 53 14.27 -32.15 -5.38
C CYS A 53 13.75 -31.19 -6.46
N VAL A 54 14.37 -30.01 -6.58
CA VAL A 54 14.00 -29.00 -7.58
C VAL A 54 14.25 -29.51 -9.00
N PHE A 55 15.37 -30.17 -9.28
CA PHE A 55 15.67 -30.71 -10.60
C PHE A 55 14.81 -31.91 -10.98
N HIS A 56 14.46 -32.76 -10.01
CA HIS A 56 13.46 -33.80 -10.23
C HIS A 56 12.11 -33.18 -10.65
N PHE A 57 11.67 -32.13 -9.94
CA PHE A 57 10.47 -31.40 -10.30
C PHE A 57 10.57 -30.70 -11.66
N ASP A 58 11.70 -30.06 -11.99
CA ASP A 58 11.93 -29.42 -13.29
C ASP A 58 11.74 -30.40 -14.45
N LYS A 59 12.33 -31.59 -14.32
CA LYS A 59 12.36 -32.62 -15.37
C LYS A 59 11.01 -33.33 -15.53
N TYR A 60 10.37 -33.70 -14.43
CA TYR A 60 9.19 -34.59 -14.46
C TYR A 60 7.87 -33.89 -14.12
N GLY A 61 7.92 -32.70 -13.50
CA GLY A 61 6.74 -32.00 -12.99
C GLY A 61 6.07 -32.72 -11.82
N THR A 62 6.78 -33.62 -11.14
CA THR A 62 6.24 -34.42 -10.04
C THR A 62 6.95 -34.14 -8.73
N LEU A 63 6.26 -34.39 -7.63
CA LEU A 63 6.77 -34.27 -6.28
C LEU A 63 6.69 -35.63 -5.59
N ALA A 64 7.72 -35.98 -4.83
CA ALA A 64 7.69 -37.20 -4.02
C ALA A 64 6.55 -37.14 -2.98
N ARG A 65 5.99 -38.30 -2.66
CA ARG A 65 4.92 -38.42 -1.65
C ARG A 65 5.44 -37.88 -0.32
N GLY A 66 4.62 -37.07 0.36
CA GLY A 66 5.01 -36.40 1.60
C GLY A 66 5.50 -34.96 1.40
N CYS A 67 6.17 -34.65 0.28
CA CYS A 67 6.76 -33.32 0.04
C CYS A 67 5.73 -32.21 -0.21
N ASN A 68 4.50 -32.58 -0.61
CA ASN A 68 3.40 -31.66 -0.87
C ASN A 68 2.21 -31.86 0.08
N SER A 69 2.48 -32.36 1.28
CA SER A 69 1.51 -32.46 2.36
C SER A 69 1.43 -31.13 3.11
N SER A 70 0.26 -30.82 3.65
CA SER A 70 0.03 -29.55 4.34
C SER A 70 -0.91 -29.73 5.53
N PHE A 71 -0.82 -28.82 6.49
CA PHE A 71 -1.80 -28.75 7.57
C PHE A 71 -2.79 -27.62 7.32
N ILE A 72 -4.08 -27.88 7.49
CA ILE A 72 -5.12 -26.86 7.46
C ILE A 72 -5.40 -26.42 8.89
N THR A 73 -5.05 -25.17 9.22
CA THR A 73 -5.38 -24.56 10.51
C THR A 73 -6.58 -23.64 10.39
N LEU A 74 -7.39 -23.60 11.45
CA LEU A 74 -8.59 -22.77 11.56
C LEU A 74 -8.23 -21.43 12.22
N ALA A 75 -8.20 -20.34 11.46
CA ALA A 75 -8.00 -18.99 11.99
C ALA A 75 -9.36 -18.28 12.22
N PRO A 76 -9.69 -17.84 13.44
CA PRO A 76 -10.98 -17.21 13.71
C PRO A 76 -11.09 -15.84 13.01
N LYS A 77 -12.21 -15.59 12.32
CA LYS A 77 -12.53 -14.29 11.70
C LYS A 77 -13.23 -13.34 12.67
N VAL A 78 -13.89 -13.88 13.68
CA VAL A 78 -14.65 -13.16 14.72
C VAL A 78 -14.12 -13.55 16.09
N LYS A 79 -14.45 -12.75 17.11
CA LYS A 79 -13.94 -12.92 18.48
C LYS A 79 -14.35 -14.26 19.10
N ASP A 80 -15.60 -14.66 18.86
CA ASP A 80 -16.23 -15.83 19.46
C ASP A 80 -16.89 -16.65 18.33
N PRO A 81 -16.12 -17.43 17.57
CA PRO A 81 -16.63 -18.21 16.44
C PRO A 81 -17.52 -19.36 16.91
N THR A 82 -18.68 -19.54 16.28
CA THR A 82 -19.66 -20.59 16.64
C THR A 82 -19.93 -21.55 15.47
N SER A 83 -19.60 -21.14 14.25
CA SER A 83 -19.81 -21.90 13.02
C SER A 83 -18.50 -22.09 12.25
N LEU A 84 -18.40 -23.12 11.41
CA LEU A 84 -17.23 -23.31 10.53
C LEU A 84 -17.01 -22.13 9.57
N SER A 85 -18.06 -21.41 9.18
CA SER A 85 -17.97 -20.21 8.34
C SER A 85 -17.23 -19.04 9.01
N ASP A 86 -17.20 -19.04 10.35
CA ASP A 86 -16.49 -18.04 11.15
C ASP A 86 -14.98 -18.25 11.15
N TYR A 87 -14.49 -19.36 10.62
CA TYR A 87 -13.08 -19.65 10.47
C TYR A 87 -12.60 -19.40 9.03
N ARG A 88 -11.34 -18.99 8.93
CA ARG A 88 -10.57 -18.96 7.69
C ARG A 88 -9.62 -20.16 7.71
N LEU A 89 -9.68 -20.98 6.68
CA LEU A 89 -8.75 -22.08 6.49
C LEU A 89 -7.41 -21.52 5.99
N ILE A 90 -6.32 -21.85 6.68
CA ILE A 90 -4.96 -21.49 6.27
C ILE A 90 -4.16 -22.78 6.10
N SER A 91 -3.53 -22.94 4.94
CA SER A 91 -2.63 -24.06 4.67
C SER A 91 -1.22 -23.74 5.16
N LEU A 92 -0.72 -24.54 6.09
CA LEU A 92 0.67 -24.59 6.52
C LEU A 92 1.41 -25.58 5.63
N ILE A 93 2.30 -25.03 4.81
CA ILE A 93 2.92 -25.73 3.69
C ILE A 93 4.37 -26.03 4.04
N GLY A 94 4.81 -27.26 3.76
CA GLY A 94 6.19 -27.69 3.97
C GLY A 94 7.21 -26.87 3.16
N CYS A 95 8.43 -26.75 3.69
CA CYS A 95 9.50 -25.95 3.12
C CYS A 95 9.83 -26.34 1.67
N ILE A 96 9.93 -27.63 1.35
CA ILE A 96 10.33 -28.10 0.01
C ILE A 96 9.33 -27.65 -1.06
N TYR A 97 8.04 -27.96 -0.91
CA TYR A 97 7.03 -27.48 -1.85
C TYR A 97 6.94 -25.95 -1.86
N LYS A 98 7.09 -25.29 -0.70
CA LYS A 98 7.03 -23.83 -0.63
C LYS A 98 8.18 -23.16 -1.42
N ILE A 99 9.36 -23.77 -1.50
CA ILE A 99 10.45 -23.32 -2.38
C ILE A 99 10.00 -23.40 -3.84
N ILE A 100 9.46 -24.55 -4.26
CA ILE A 100 9.00 -24.77 -5.64
C ILE A 100 7.88 -23.80 -6.02
N SER A 101 6.85 -23.68 -5.18
CA SER A 101 5.77 -22.70 -5.35
C SER A 101 6.31 -21.28 -5.40
N LYS A 102 7.29 -20.92 -4.57
CA LYS A 102 7.91 -19.59 -4.58
C LYS A 102 8.69 -19.32 -5.87
N LEU A 103 9.39 -20.30 -6.42
CA LEU A 103 10.09 -20.21 -7.71
C LEU A 103 9.09 -19.92 -8.83
N LEU A 104 8.05 -20.76 -8.94
CA LEU A 104 6.99 -20.59 -9.94
C LEU A 104 6.28 -19.25 -9.79
N ALA A 105 5.91 -18.86 -8.56
CA ALA A 105 5.29 -17.56 -8.29
C ALA A 105 6.18 -16.38 -8.72
N THR A 106 7.49 -16.48 -8.48
CA THR A 106 8.46 -15.42 -8.82
C THR A 106 8.61 -15.29 -10.33
N ARG A 107 8.61 -16.41 -11.06
CA ARG A 107 8.61 -16.41 -12.53
C ARG A 107 7.31 -15.87 -13.10
N LEU A 108 6.17 -16.35 -12.60
CA LEU A 108 4.84 -15.93 -13.04
C LEU A 108 4.62 -14.43 -12.80
N LYS A 109 5.10 -13.88 -11.68
CA LYS A 109 5.04 -12.45 -11.37
C LYS A 109 5.60 -11.57 -12.49
N LYS A 110 6.61 -12.02 -13.23
CA LYS A 110 7.23 -11.25 -14.33
C LYS A 110 6.28 -11.05 -15.51
N VAL A 111 5.41 -12.02 -15.78
CA VAL A 111 4.55 -12.03 -16.97
C VAL A 111 3.09 -11.70 -16.65
N ILE A 112 2.65 -11.91 -15.40
CA ILE A 112 1.24 -11.80 -15.01
C ILE A 112 0.62 -10.43 -15.31
N GLY A 113 1.41 -9.35 -15.23
CA GLY A 113 0.93 -7.98 -15.47
C GLY A 113 0.54 -7.70 -16.92
N GLY A 114 1.10 -8.46 -17.88
CA GLY A 114 0.74 -8.37 -19.29
C GLY A 114 -0.38 -9.33 -19.73
N ILE A 115 -0.73 -10.30 -18.88
CA ILE A 115 -1.75 -11.32 -19.16
C ILE A 115 -3.09 -10.95 -18.51
N ILE A 116 -3.06 -10.37 -17.32
CA ILE A 116 -4.25 -10.07 -16.53
C ILE A 116 -4.78 -8.67 -16.85
N GLY A 117 -6.06 -8.57 -17.18
CA GLY A 117 -6.75 -7.32 -17.51
C GLY A 117 -6.65 -6.27 -16.40
N ASP A 118 -6.71 -4.98 -16.75
CA ASP A 118 -6.47 -3.86 -15.82
C ASP A 118 -7.56 -3.68 -14.74
N VAL A 119 -8.70 -4.36 -14.90
CA VAL A 119 -9.82 -4.48 -13.95
C VAL A 119 -9.45 -5.24 -12.67
N GLN A 120 -8.43 -6.09 -12.69
CA GLN A 120 -7.97 -6.88 -11.55
C GLN A 120 -6.85 -6.15 -10.80
N SER A 121 -7.15 -5.56 -9.64
CA SER A 121 -6.17 -4.75 -8.91
C SER A 121 -5.30 -5.54 -7.91
N ALA A 122 -5.73 -6.72 -7.47
CA ALA A 122 -4.98 -7.49 -6.47
C ALA A 122 -3.88 -8.36 -7.11
N TYR A 123 -2.79 -8.55 -6.36
CA TYR A 123 -1.64 -9.44 -6.67
C TYR A 123 -0.84 -9.11 -7.94
N VAL A 124 -1.19 -8.06 -8.68
CA VAL A 124 -0.40 -7.57 -9.82
C VAL A 124 0.47 -6.40 -9.38
N GLU A 125 1.75 -6.44 -9.75
CA GLU A 125 2.71 -5.39 -9.40
C GLU A 125 2.32 -4.04 -10.04
N GLY A 126 2.52 -2.96 -9.28
CA GLY A 126 2.17 -1.60 -9.72
C GLY A 126 0.68 -1.22 -9.55
N ARG A 127 -0.22 -2.18 -9.24
CA ARG A 127 -1.64 -1.90 -8.98
C ARG A 127 -1.89 -1.68 -7.49
N ASN A 128 -2.74 -0.70 -7.14
CA ASN A 128 -2.98 -0.32 -5.75
C ASN A 128 -4.41 -0.70 -5.28
N ILE A 129 -4.52 -1.18 -4.04
CA ILE A 129 -5.79 -1.53 -3.41
C ILE A 129 -6.81 -0.37 -3.39
N LEU A 130 -6.35 0.89 -3.38
CA LEU A 130 -7.21 2.07 -3.34
C LEU A 130 -7.70 2.53 -4.72
N ASP A 131 -7.22 1.92 -5.80
CA ASP A 131 -7.62 2.31 -7.17
C ASP A 131 -9.10 2.01 -7.40
N GLY A 132 -9.56 0.82 -7.02
CA GLY A 132 -10.97 0.44 -7.08
C GLY A 132 -11.88 1.39 -6.28
N PRO A 133 -11.65 1.59 -4.97
CA PRO A 133 -12.41 2.54 -4.17
C PRO A 133 -12.46 3.97 -4.72
N LEU A 134 -11.37 4.48 -5.31
CA LEU A 134 -11.37 5.79 -5.98
C LEU A 134 -12.34 5.77 -7.16
N VAL A 135 -12.19 4.81 -8.07
CA VAL A 135 -13.03 4.66 -9.28
C VAL A 135 -14.52 4.63 -8.92
N ILE A 136 -14.91 3.86 -7.91
CA ILE A 136 -16.33 3.71 -7.54
C ILE A 136 -16.88 5.00 -6.94
N ASN A 137 -16.09 5.71 -6.13
CA ASN A 137 -16.50 6.99 -5.56
C ASN A 137 -16.69 8.05 -6.66
N GLU A 138 -15.81 8.10 -7.65
CA GLU A 138 -15.94 9.00 -8.80
C GLU A 138 -17.16 8.64 -9.66
N LEU A 139 -17.35 7.34 -9.96
CA LEU A 139 -18.51 6.88 -10.70
C LEU A 139 -19.83 7.23 -9.99
N ASN A 140 -19.89 6.99 -8.68
CA ASN A 140 -21.06 7.34 -7.86
C ASN A 140 -21.36 8.84 -7.89
N SER A 141 -20.33 9.68 -7.83
CA SER A 141 -20.51 11.14 -7.80
C SER A 141 -20.92 11.70 -9.17
N TRP A 142 -20.30 11.18 -10.23
CA TRP A 142 -20.66 11.49 -11.62
C TRP A 142 -22.09 11.07 -11.97
N ALA A 143 -22.48 9.84 -11.64
CA ALA A 143 -23.81 9.31 -11.93
C ALA A 143 -24.91 10.10 -11.22
N LYS A 144 -24.71 10.45 -9.94
CA LYS A 144 -25.62 11.33 -9.19
C LYS A 144 -25.74 12.71 -9.82
N LYS A 145 -24.61 13.31 -10.24
CA LYS A 145 -24.61 14.64 -10.87
C LYS A 145 -25.33 14.65 -12.23
N THR A 146 -25.16 13.59 -13.01
CA THR A 146 -25.76 13.43 -14.35
C THR A 146 -27.14 12.79 -14.32
N LYS A 147 -27.65 12.43 -13.13
CA LYS A 147 -28.92 11.70 -12.93
C LYS A 147 -28.99 10.38 -13.70
N LYS A 148 -27.83 9.76 -14.00
CA LYS A 148 -27.78 8.42 -14.60
C LYS A 148 -28.04 7.36 -13.53
N LYS A 149 -28.89 6.39 -13.86
CA LYS A 149 -29.10 5.19 -13.04
C LYS A 149 -28.06 4.14 -13.43
N ILE A 150 -27.32 3.63 -12.47
CA ILE A 150 -26.29 2.59 -12.69
C ILE A 150 -26.54 1.44 -11.72
N LEU A 151 -26.53 0.22 -12.27
CA LEU A 151 -26.49 -1.01 -11.50
C LEU A 151 -25.08 -1.21 -10.94
N LEU A 152 -24.98 -1.43 -9.64
CA LEU A 152 -23.77 -1.92 -8.98
C LEU A 152 -24.11 -3.23 -8.26
N PHE A 153 -23.46 -4.33 -8.64
CA PHE A 153 -23.65 -5.63 -8.01
C PHE A 153 -22.35 -6.10 -7.38
N LYS A 154 -22.31 -6.15 -6.04
CA LYS A 154 -21.21 -6.72 -5.29
C LYS A 154 -21.44 -8.21 -5.09
N VAL A 155 -20.53 -9.02 -5.62
CA VAL A 155 -20.59 -10.48 -5.53
C VAL A 155 -19.65 -10.98 -4.44
N ASP A 156 -20.12 -11.97 -3.70
CA ASP A 156 -19.34 -12.77 -2.75
C ASP A 156 -19.30 -14.21 -3.27
N PHE A 157 -18.10 -14.78 -3.46
CA PHE A 157 -17.94 -16.16 -3.89
C PHE A 157 -17.83 -17.09 -2.68
N ASP A 158 -18.59 -18.20 -2.70
CA ASP A 158 -18.52 -19.19 -1.64
C ASP A 158 -17.20 -19.95 -1.71
N LYS A 159 -16.40 -19.86 -0.63
CA LYS A 159 -15.10 -20.52 -0.49
C LYS A 159 -14.24 -20.41 -1.77
N ALA A 160 -14.04 -19.18 -2.24
CA ALA A 160 -13.49 -18.90 -3.58
C ALA A 160 -12.20 -19.68 -3.89
N PHE A 161 -11.20 -19.58 -3.02
CA PHE A 161 -9.92 -20.28 -3.20
C PHE A 161 -10.10 -21.81 -3.21
N ASP A 162 -10.96 -22.36 -2.36
CA ASP A 162 -11.17 -23.81 -2.20
C ASP A 162 -12.02 -24.43 -3.33
N SER A 163 -12.57 -23.61 -4.23
CA SER A 163 -13.58 -24.04 -5.22
C SER A 163 -13.08 -24.09 -6.66
N VAL A 164 -11.87 -23.56 -6.93
CA VAL A 164 -11.30 -23.51 -8.28
C VAL A 164 -11.20 -24.90 -8.92
N ASN A 165 -11.79 -25.07 -10.09
CA ASN A 165 -11.67 -26.28 -10.90
C ASN A 165 -10.31 -26.31 -11.62
N TRP A 166 -9.54 -27.39 -11.43
CA TRP A 166 -8.19 -27.54 -11.98
C TRP A 166 -8.14 -27.74 -13.48
N GLU A 167 -9.13 -28.42 -14.06
CA GLU A 167 -9.24 -28.61 -15.51
C GLU A 167 -9.53 -27.28 -16.21
N TYR A 168 -10.45 -26.49 -15.65
CA TYR A 168 -10.70 -25.13 -16.12
C TYR A 168 -9.45 -24.25 -16.05
N LEU A 169 -8.70 -24.32 -14.96
CA LEU A 169 -7.46 -23.57 -14.79
C LEU A 169 -6.39 -23.99 -15.83
N ASP A 170 -6.20 -25.30 -16.04
CA ASP A 170 -5.24 -25.80 -17.03
C ASP A 170 -5.63 -25.38 -18.46
N ASN A 171 -6.92 -25.45 -18.81
CA ASN A 171 -7.45 -24.98 -20.09
C ASN A 171 -7.27 -23.46 -20.27
N THR A 172 -7.43 -22.69 -19.18
CA THR A 172 -7.20 -21.24 -19.21
C THR A 172 -5.73 -20.91 -19.45
N LEU A 173 -4.82 -21.62 -18.78
CA LEU A 173 -3.38 -21.47 -19.01
C LEU A 173 -2.98 -21.84 -20.44
N ASP A 174 -3.58 -22.89 -21.00
CA ASP A 174 -3.35 -23.28 -22.39
C ASP A 174 -3.76 -22.18 -23.39
N GLN A 175 -4.97 -21.64 -23.22
CA GLN A 175 -5.49 -20.56 -24.07
C GLN A 175 -4.68 -19.26 -23.94
N MET A 176 -4.06 -19.03 -22.79
CA MET A 176 -3.12 -17.91 -22.57
C MET A 176 -1.73 -18.16 -23.18
N GLY A 177 -1.48 -19.34 -23.75
CA GLY A 177 -0.22 -19.68 -24.41
C GLY A 177 0.89 -20.14 -23.47
N PHE A 178 0.56 -20.58 -22.25
CA PHE A 178 1.57 -21.21 -21.38
C PHE A 178 1.99 -22.57 -21.94
N GLY A 179 3.30 -22.81 -22.00
CA GLY A 179 3.87 -24.04 -22.53
C GLY A 179 3.48 -25.29 -21.74
N SER A 180 3.63 -26.44 -22.39
CA SER A 180 3.26 -27.74 -21.82
C SER A 180 4.07 -28.10 -20.58
N LYS A 181 5.34 -27.65 -20.49
CA LYS A 181 6.21 -27.86 -19.33
C LYS A 181 5.68 -27.07 -18.13
N TRP A 182 5.38 -25.79 -18.30
CA TRP A 182 4.79 -24.96 -17.24
C TRP A 182 3.47 -25.53 -16.74
N ARG A 183 2.57 -25.88 -17.66
CA ARG A 183 1.28 -26.52 -17.32
C ARG A 183 1.48 -27.83 -16.57
N SER A 184 2.46 -28.65 -16.96
CA SER A 184 2.83 -29.86 -16.23
C SER A 184 3.28 -29.57 -14.80
N TRP A 185 4.10 -28.54 -14.58
CA TRP A 185 4.48 -28.09 -13.24
C TRP A 185 3.28 -27.66 -12.39
N ILE A 186 2.35 -26.88 -12.95
CA ILE A 186 1.13 -26.47 -12.24
C ILE A 186 0.28 -27.68 -11.87
N ARG A 187 0.04 -28.61 -12.81
CA ARG A 187 -0.69 -29.86 -12.55
C ARG A 187 0.01 -30.69 -11.47
N GLY A 188 1.34 -30.80 -11.53
CA GLY A 188 2.16 -31.43 -10.50
C GLY A 188 1.92 -30.88 -9.11
N CYS A 189 1.95 -29.55 -8.98
CA CYS A 189 1.68 -28.85 -7.71
C CYS A 189 0.27 -29.09 -7.17
N LEU A 190 -0.74 -29.12 -8.04
CA LEU A 190 -2.14 -29.29 -7.66
C LEU A 190 -2.46 -30.76 -7.34
N HIS A 191 -2.18 -31.69 -8.25
CA HIS A 191 -2.55 -33.10 -8.11
C HIS A 191 -1.75 -33.86 -7.05
N SER A 192 -0.55 -33.42 -6.69
CA SER A 192 0.18 -34.02 -5.56
C SER A 192 -0.24 -33.47 -4.19
N SER A 193 -1.21 -32.54 -4.15
CA SER A 193 -1.62 -31.86 -2.93
C SER A 193 -2.36 -32.75 -1.94
N ARG A 194 -1.80 -32.89 -0.74
CA ARG A 194 -2.43 -33.60 0.38
C ARG A 194 -2.58 -32.69 1.59
N ALA A 195 -3.56 -32.97 2.45
CA ALA A 195 -3.84 -32.16 3.62
C ALA A 195 -4.34 -32.97 4.81
N SER A 196 -4.02 -32.51 6.01
CA SER A 196 -4.66 -32.90 7.27
C SER A 196 -5.19 -31.65 7.97
N VAL A 197 -6.34 -31.74 8.65
CA VAL A 197 -6.87 -30.61 9.43
C VAL A 197 -6.28 -30.66 10.83
N ILE A 198 -5.83 -29.52 11.37
CA ILE A 198 -5.43 -29.44 12.78
C ILE A 198 -6.66 -29.17 13.63
N ILE A 199 -6.98 -30.12 14.51
CA ILE A 199 -8.07 -30.02 15.48
C ILE A 199 -7.45 -30.15 16.87
N ASN A 200 -7.63 -29.13 17.72
CA ASN A 200 -7.08 -29.06 19.09
C ASN A 200 -5.56 -29.33 19.18
N GLY A 201 -4.82 -28.91 18.16
CA GLY A 201 -3.35 -29.08 18.10
C GLY A 201 -2.89 -30.41 17.48
N SER A 202 -3.79 -31.32 17.15
CA SER A 202 -3.47 -32.62 16.54
C SER A 202 -3.97 -32.70 15.09
N PRO A 203 -3.19 -33.27 14.15
CA PRO A 203 -3.65 -33.47 12.78
C PRO A 203 -4.64 -34.63 12.67
N THR A 204 -5.64 -34.49 11.80
CA THR A 204 -6.48 -35.61 11.35
C THR A 204 -5.74 -36.53 10.39
N ASP A 205 -6.39 -37.62 9.99
CA ASP A 205 -5.97 -38.41 8.83
C ASP A 205 -5.79 -37.52 7.60
N GLU A 206 -4.78 -37.86 6.81
CA GLU A 206 -4.42 -37.15 5.61
C GLU A 206 -5.32 -37.55 4.44
N PHE A 207 -5.85 -36.55 3.74
CA PHE A 207 -6.68 -36.74 2.55
C PHE A 207 -6.11 -36.01 1.34
N GLN A 208 -6.49 -36.49 0.16
CA GLN A 208 -6.11 -35.93 -1.12
C GLN A 208 -7.01 -34.74 -1.47
N ILE A 209 -6.43 -33.63 -1.90
CA ILE A 209 -7.19 -32.49 -2.45
C ILE A 209 -7.53 -32.79 -3.92
N SER A 210 -8.74 -32.42 -4.34
CA SER A 210 -9.24 -32.63 -5.71
C SER A 210 -9.59 -31.34 -6.45
N LYS A 211 -9.68 -30.20 -5.75
CA LYS A 211 -9.98 -28.88 -6.31
C LYS A 211 -9.48 -27.77 -5.39
N GLY A 212 -9.49 -26.54 -5.90
CA GLY A 212 -9.10 -25.35 -5.18
C GLY A 212 -7.60 -25.06 -5.22
N VAL A 213 -7.24 -23.87 -4.76
CA VAL A 213 -5.87 -23.38 -4.59
C VAL A 213 -5.67 -22.99 -3.12
N ARG A 214 -4.46 -23.15 -2.60
CA ARG A 214 -4.20 -23.11 -1.16
C ARG A 214 -4.07 -21.68 -0.62
N GLN A 215 -4.78 -21.36 0.45
CA GLN A 215 -4.56 -20.11 1.17
C GLN A 215 -3.27 -20.18 1.99
N GLY A 216 -2.31 -19.31 1.69
CA GLY A 216 -0.98 -19.28 2.33
C GLY A 216 0.16 -19.76 1.43
N ASP A 217 -0.17 -20.26 0.24
CA ASP A 217 0.77 -20.66 -0.80
C ASP A 217 1.19 -19.46 -1.66
N PRO A 218 2.50 -19.26 -1.95
CA PRO A 218 2.95 -18.15 -2.79
C PRO A 218 2.40 -18.13 -4.22
N LEU A 219 2.17 -19.30 -4.82
CA LEU A 219 1.70 -19.46 -6.20
C LEU A 219 0.17 -19.27 -6.33
N SER A 220 -0.58 -19.77 -5.36
CA SER A 220 -2.05 -19.81 -5.39
C SER A 220 -2.76 -18.47 -5.69
N PRO A 221 -2.32 -17.30 -5.17
CA PRO A 221 -2.93 -16.01 -5.54
C PRO A 221 -2.88 -15.71 -7.05
N PHE A 222 -1.79 -16.09 -7.72
CA PHE A 222 -1.63 -15.86 -9.16
C PHE A 222 -2.53 -16.80 -9.96
N LEU A 223 -2.61 -18.08 -9.58
CA LEU A 223 -3.52 -19.04 -10.20
C LEU A 223 -4.99 -18.65 -10.03
N PHE A 224 -5.33 -18.07 -8.86
CA PHE A 224 -6.67 -17.58 -8.60
C PHE A 224 -7.04 -16.41 -9.54
N ILE A 225 -6.17 -15.41 -9.70
CA ILE A 225 -6.47 -14.29 -10.60
C ILE A 225 -6.47 -14.72 -12.08
N THR A 226 -5.67 -15.72 -12.46
CA THR A 226 -5.75 -16.35 -13.78
C THR A 226 -7.12 -17.01 -14.00
N THR A 227 -7.68 -17.66 -12.97
CA THR A 227 -9.03 -18.23 -13.05
C THR A 227 -10.09 -17.13 -13.24
N MET A 228 -9.97 -16.04 -12.48
CA MET A 228 -10.86 -14.88 -12.57
C MET A 228 -10.75 -14.12 -13.90
N GLU A 229 -9.61 -14.17 -14.58
CA GLU A 229 -9.44 -13.55 -15.90
C GLU A 229 -10.40 -14.13 -16.93
N GLY A 230 -10.74 -15.41 -16.86
CA GLY A 230 -11.76 -15.98 -17.76
C GLY A 230 -13.16 -15.37 -17.54
N LEU A 231 -13.47 -14.84 -16.35
CA LEU A 231 -14.69 -14.06 -16.13
C LEU A 231 -14.60 -12.67 -16.77
N ASN A 232 -13.42 -12.03 -16.72
CA ASN A 232 -13.18 -10.78 -17.45
C ASN A 232 -13.45 -10.97 -18.95
N VAL A 233 -12.80 -11.95 -19.57
CA VAL A 233 -12.95 -12.28 -21.00
C VAL A 233 -14.40 -12.65 -21.35
N ALA A 234 -15.09 -13.42 -20.50
CA ALA A 234 -16.50 -13.76 -20.72
C ALA A 234 -17.41 -12.51 -20.71
N LEU A 235 -17.11 -11.53 -19.85
CA LEU A 235 -17.85 -10.27 -19.79
C LEU A 235 -17.54 -9.36 -20.98
N GLU A 236 -16.30 -9.33 -21.46
CA GLU A 236 -15.94 -8.63 -22.70
C GLU A 236 -16.70 -9.23 -23.89
N ALA A 237 -16.66 -10.55 -24.06
CA ALA A 237 -17.39 -11.23 -25.13
C ALA A 237 -18.91 -11.04 -25.03
N ALA A 238 -19.47 -10.96 -23.83
CA ALA A 238 -20.89 -10.67 -23.62
C ALA A 238 -21.25 -9.23 -24.02
N GLN A 239 -20.34 -8.28 -23.83
CA GLN A 239 -20.54 -6.89 -24.28
C GLN A 239 -20.49 -6.77 -25.80
N ASP A 240 -19.54 -7.44 -26.45
CA ASP A 240 -19.39 -7.41 -27.91
C ASP A 240 -20.63 -7.99 -28.61
N LYS A 241 -21.26 -8.99 -27.98
CA LYS A 241 -22.53 -9.59 -28.43
C LYS A 241 -23.79 -8.82 -28.01
N GLY A 242 -23.66 -7.69 -27.30
CA GLY A 242 -24.79 -6.91 -26.81
C GLY A 242 -25.64 -7.62 -25.74
N ILE A 243 -25.11 -8.66 -25.10
CA ILE A 243 -25.80 -9.43 -24.03
C ILE A 243 -25.76 -8.65 -22.70
N PHE A 244 -24.68 -7.89 -22.46
CA PHE A 244 -24.50 -7.10 -21.25
C PHE A 244 -24.19 -5.63 -21.58
N ASN A 245 -25.02 -4.73 -21.07
CA ASN A 245 -24.91 -3.29 -21.28
C ASN A 245 -24.02 -2.65 -20.21
N ARG A 246 -22.86 -2.17 -20.64
CA ARG A 246 -21.82 -1.52 -19.84
C ARG A 246 -22.14 -0.07 -19.50
N VAL A 247 -21.45 0.50 -18.52
CA VAL A 247 -21.52 1.94 -18.24
C VAL A 247 -20.55 2.69 -19.16
N GLN A 248 -21.09 3.55 -20.03
CA GLN A 248 -20.31 4.47 -20.85
C GLN A 248 -19.97 5.75 -20.06
N LEU A 249 -18.68 5.93 -19.76
CA LEU A 249 -18.15 7.18 -19.19
C LEU A 249 -18.02 8.28 -20.26
N PRO A 250 -18.07 9.57 -19.86
CA PRO A 250 -18.06 10.70 -20.81
C PRO A 250 -16.69 10.90 -21.48
N ASN A 251 -16.61 11.81 -22.47
CA ASN A 251 -15.34 12.26 -23.07
C ASN A 251 -14.44 11.12 -23.59
N GLY A 252 -15.03 10.13 -24.25
CA GLY A 252 -14.28 8.96 -24.77
C GLY A 252 -13.68 8.07 -23.68
N GLY A 253 -14.24 8.12 -22.46
CA GLY A 253 -13.77 7.35 -21.32
C GLY A 253 -13.89 5.84 -21.46
N PRO A 254 -13.27 5.09 -20.55
CA PRO A 254 -13.30 3.64 -20.60
C PRO A 254 -14.73 3.11 -20.44
N LEU A 255 -14.98 2.01 -21.14
CA LEU A 255 -16.17 1.19 -20.98
C LEU A 255 -16.07 0.45 -19.65
N PHE A 256 -17.02 0.68 -18.75
CA PHE A 256 -16.88 0.24 -17.37
C PHE A 256 -17.89 -0.85 -17.03
N THR A 257 -17.41 -2.04 -16.69
CA THR A 257 -18.26 -3.21 -16.39
C THR A 257 -17.96 -3.91 -15.09
N HIS A 258 -16.71 -3.94 -14.63
CA HIS A 258 -16.38 -4.60 -13.38
C HIS A 258 -15.04 -4.14 -12.80
N LEU A 259 -14.85 -4.47 -11.53
CA LEU A 259 -13.60 -4.34 -10.80
C LEU A 259 -13.41 -5.59 -9.95
N PHE A 260 -12.21 -6.15 -9.99
CA PHE A 260 -11.84 -7.29 -9.17
C PHE A 260 -10.70 -6.92 -8.22
N TYR A 261 -10.81 -7.41 -6.99
CA TYR A 261 -9.74 -7.43 -6.01
C TYR A 261 -9.65 -8.84 -5.45
N ALA A 262 -9.02 -9.73 -6.24
CA ALA A 262 -9.04 -11.17 -5.96
C ALA A 262 -10.48 -11.69 -5.94
N ASP A 263 -10.97 -12.19 -4.81
CA ASP A 263 -12.32 -12.74 -4.66
C ASP A 263 -13.40 -11.66 -4.46
N ASP A 264 -13.03 -10.44 -4.07
CA ASP A 264 -13.96 -9.31 -4.02
C ASP A 264 -14.26 -8.84 -5.47
N ALA A 265 -15.48 -9.11 -5.96
CA ALA A 265 -15.92 -8.73 -7.30
C ALA A 265 -17.07 -7.72 -7.29
N LEU A 266 -16.93 -6.67 -8.11
CA LEU A 266 -17.94 -5.65 -8.32
C LEU A 266 -18.29 -5.58 -9.80
N PHE A 267 -19.58 -5.63 -10.13
CA PHE A 267 -20.08 -5.48 -11.49
C PHE A 267 -20.90 -4.20 -11.63
N PHE A 268 -20.80 -3.58 -12.80
CA PHE A 268 -21.41 -2.32 -13.17
C PHE A 268 -22.11 -2.47 -14.50
N GLY A 269 -23.32 -1.94 -14.61
CA GLY A 269 -24.06 -1.94 -15.86
C GLY A 269 -25.13 -0.87 -15.88
N GLU A 270 -25.77 -0.72 -17.03
CA GLU A 270 -26.98 0.10 -17.11
C GLU A 270 -28.06 -0.46 -16.18
N TRP A 271 -28.88 0.44 -15.64
CA TRP A 271 -30.02 0.11 -14.80
C TRP A 271 -31.16 -0.48 -15.64
N ASP A 272 -30.95 -1.70 -16.12
CA ASP A 272 -31.94 -2.52 -16.81
C ASP A 272 -32.09 -3.93 -16.18
N ARG A 273 -33.32 -4.44 -16.16
CA ARG A 273 -33.66 -5.73 -15.54
C ARG A 273 -33.16 -6.91 -16.37
N ALA A 274 -33.16 -6.80 -17.70
CA ALA A 274 -32.61 -7.86 -18.55
C ALA A 274 -31.09 -7.92 -18.37
N ASN A 275 -30.43 -6.77 -18.25
CA ASN A 275 -29.00 -6.65 -17.96
C ASN A 275 -28.60 -7.37 -16.66
N LEU A 276 -29.36 -7.14 -15.56
CA LEU A 276 -29.14 -7.83 -14.29
C LEU A 276 -29.29 -9.36 -14.41
N LYS A 277 -30.33 -9.82 -15.12
CA LYS A 277 -30.57 -11.26 -15.36
C LYS A 277 -29.46 -11.88 -16.21
N ASN A 278 -28.98 -11.17 -17.22
CA ASN A 278 -27.89 -11.62 -18.08
C ASN A 278 -26.58 -11.73 -17.31
N LEU A 279 -26.28 -10.77 -16.42
CA LEU A 279 -25.14 -10.88 -15.51
C LEU A 279 -25.24 -12.13 -14.62
N ALA A 280 -26.41 -12.39 -14.03
CA ALA A 280 -26.63 -13.60 -13.22
C ALA A 280 -26.45 -14.89 -14.03
N ARG A 281 -26.84 -14.91 -15.31
CA ARG A 281 -26.61 -16.04 -16.22
C ARG A 281 -25.12 -16.24 -16.52
N ILE A 282 -24.39 -15.16 -16.81
CA ILE A 282 -22.93 -15.20 -17.05
C ILE A 282 -22.22 -15.77 -15.81
N LEU A 283 -22.56 -15.28 -14.62
CA LEU A 283 -22.01 -15.79 -13.36
C LEU A 283 -22.34 -17.27 -13.13
N LYS A 284 -23.54 -17.73 -13.52
CA LYS A 284 -23.92 -19.14 -13.45
C LYS A 284 -23.12 -20.01 -14.43
N CYS A 285 -22.90 -19.56 -15.67
CA CYS A 285 -22.05 -20.25 -16.62
C CYS A 285 -20.60 -20.32 -16.11
N PHE A 286 -20.08 -19.21 -15.59
CA PHE A 286 -18.75 -19.16 -15.00
C PHE A 286 -18.62 -20.11 -13.80
N HIS A 287 -19.65 -20.23 -12.96
CA HIS A 287 -19.66 -21.21 -11.87
C HIS A 287 -19.56 -22.65 -12.37
N ILE A 288 -20.33 -23.01 -13.40
CA ILE A 288 -20.33 -24.38 -13.96
C ILE A 288 -18.92 -24.74 -14.49
N SER A 289 -18.26 -23.80 -15.16
CA SER A 289 -16.92 -24.04 -15.73
C SER A 289 -15.80 -23.97 -14.68
N SER A 290 -15.73 -22.88 -13.91
CA SER A 290 -14.60 -22.61 -13.00
C SER A 290 -14.75 -23.21 -11.61
N GLY A 291 -15.95 -23.68 -11.24
CA GLY A 291 -16.29 -24.09 -9.88
C GLY A 291 -16.66 -22.96 -8.92
N LEU A 292 -16.42 -21.69 -9.28
CA LEU A 292 -16.66 -20.53 -8.39
C LEU A 292 -18.14 -20.19 -8.26
N LYS A 293 -18.75 -20.60 -7.14
CA LYS A 293 -20.17 -20.40 -6.85
C LYS A 293 -20.41 -19.03 -6.22
N VAL A 294 -21.38 -18.28 -6.75
CA VAL A 294 -21.85 -17.04 -6.11
C VAL A 294 -22.70 -17.34 -4.88
N ASN A 295 -22.38 -16.69 -3.76
CA ASN A 295 -23.21 -16.66 -2.57
C ASN A 295 -24.18 -15.47 -2.67
N PHE A 296 -25.38 -15.72 -3.20
CA PHE A 296 -26.39 -14.66 -3.37
C PHE A 296 -26.84 -14.05 -2.04
N GLN A 297 -26.87 -14.81 -0.95
CA GLN A 297 -27.25 -14.29 0.38
C GLN A 297 -26.26 -13.26 0.94
N LYS A 298 -24.97 -13.40 0.61
CA LYS A 298 -23.92 -12.43 0.99
C LYS A 298 -23.65 -11.37 -0.08
N SER A 299 -24.10 -11.62 -1.31
CA SER A 299 -24.02 -10.68 -2.43
C SER A 299 -25.05 -9.56 -2.27
N ARG A 300 -24.75 -8.40 -2.84
CA ARG A 300 -25.49 -7.15 -2.59
C ARG A 300 -25.69 -6.36 -3.87
N VAL A 301 -26.93 -5.96 -4.11
CA VAL A 301 -27.31 -5.08 -5.23
C VAL A 301 -27.45 -3.66 -4.71
N PHE A 302 -26.88 -2.71 -5.45
CA PHE A 302 -26.97 -1.28 -5.21
C PHE A 302 -27.44 -0.59 -6.49
N GLY A 303 -28.26 0.45 -6.33
CA GLY A 303 -28.64 1.35 -7.41
C GLY A 303 -28.06 2.73 -7.20
N ILE A 304 -27.09 3.11 -8.03
CA ILE A 304 -26.55 4.47 -8.02
C ILE A 304 -27.51 5.35 -8.82
N GLY A 305 -28.12 6.35 -8.17
CA GLY A 305 -29.10 7.23 -8.81
C GLY A 305 -30.48 6.60 -9.02
N ALA A 306 -30.71 5.36 -8.55
CA ALA A 306 -32.00 4.68 -8.62
C ALA A 306 -32.80 4.81 -7.30
N PRO A 307 -34.14 4.82 -7.35
CA PRO A 307 -34.98 4.81 -6.14
C PRO A 307 -34.81 3.55 -5.30
N GLU A 308 -34.90 3.68 -3.97
CA GLU A 308 -34.71 2.56 -3.04
C GLU A 308 -35.73 1.44 -3.22
N CYS A 309 -36.97 1.76 -3.62
CA CYS A 309 -38.01 0.78 -3.89
C CYS A 309 -37.66 -0.13 -5.08
N GLU A 310 -37.05 0.41 -6.14
CA GLU A 310 -36.58 -0.37 -7.30
C GLU A 310 -35.44 -1.30 -6.89
N VAL A 311 -34.47 -0.80 -6.10
CA VAL A 311 -33.34 -1.59 -5.58
C VAL A 311 -33.83 -2.78 -4.74
N LYS A 312 -34.81 -2.54 -3.85
CA LYS A 312 -35.43 -3.60 -3.02
C LYS A 312 -36.05 -4.71 -3.87
N ASN A 313 -36.80 -4.33 -4.91
CA ASN A 313 -37.41 -5.29 -5.84
C ASN A 313 -36.34 -6.14 -6.54
N TRP A 314 -35.27 -5.51 -7.04
CA TRP A 314 -34.19 -6.20 -7.75
C TRP A 314 -33.39 -7.15 -6.87
N ALA A 315 -33.10 -6.74 -5.64
CA ALA A 315 -32.48 -7.61 -4.65
C ALA A 315 -33.38 -8.84 -4.34
N GLY A 316 -34.70 -8.65 -4.24
CA GLY A 316 -35.66 -9.74 -4.10
C GLY A 316 -35.64 -10.73 -5.27
N ILE A 317 -35.53 -10.24 -6.51
CA ILE A 317 -35.44 -11.09 -7.72
C ILE A 317 -34.19 -11.99 -7.70
N LEU A 318 -33.06 -11.49 -7.19
CA LEU A 318 -31.81 -12.25 -7.11
C LEU A 318 -31.68 -13.09 -5.83
N GLY A 319 -32.56 -12.88 -4.83
CA GLY A 319 -32.40 -13.46 -3.50
C GLY A 319 -31.22 -12.89 -2.73
N CYS A 320 -30.87 -11.62 -2.97
CA CYS A 320 -29.75 -10.90 -2.34
C CYS A 320 -30.19 -10.02 -1.18
N GLU A 321 -29.25 -9.70 -0.28
CA GLU A 321 -29.46 -8.71 0.79
C GLU A 321 -29.66 -7.31 0.17
N VAL A 322 -30.74 -6.63 0.54
CA VAL A 322 -30.95 -5.22 0.15
C VAL A 322 -29.97 -4.35 0.95
N ARG A 323 -29.08 -3.64 0.25
CA ARG A 323 -28.21 -2.62 0.85
C ARG A 323 -28.27 -1.34 0.05
N LEU A 324 -28.21 -0.23 0.76
CA LEU A 324 -28.20 1.11 0.19
C LEU A 324 -26.80 1.72 0.35
N MET A 325 -26.49 2.68 -0.53
CA MET A 325 -25.29 3.50 -0.37
C MET A 325 -25.42 4.37 0.89
N PRO A 326 -24.33 4.63 1.64
CA PRO A 326 -22.95 4.18 1.41
C PRO A 326 -22.67 2.77 1.95
N PHE A 327 -21.61 2.13 1.43
CA PHE A 327 -21.13 0.84 1.94
C PHE A 327 -19.60 0.81 2.08
N THR A 328 -19.06 -0.20 2.75
CA THR A 328 -17.60 -0.39 2.88
C THR A 328 -17.09 -1.35 1.80
N TYR A 329 -16.07 -0.92 1.06
CA TYR A 329 -15.35 -1.74 0.08
C TYR A 329 -13.86 -1.69 0.36
N LEU A 330 -13.21 -2.85 0.42
CA LEU A 330 -11.79 -3.00 0.75
C LEU A 330 -11.36 -2.24 2.01
N GLY A 331 -12.26 -2.03 2.97
CA GLY A 331 -11.98 -1.31 4.22
C GLY A 331 -12.11 0.21 4.17
N VAL A 332 -12.55 0.81 3.06
CA VAL A 332 -12.91 2.24 2.96
C VAL A 332 -14.39 2.45 2.63
N PRO A 333 -14.99 3.57 3.07
CA PRO A 333 -16.37 3.90 2.73
C PRO A 333 -16.49 4.36 1.27
N VAL A 334 -17.54 3.92 0.59
CA VAL A 334 -17.86 4.26 -0.80
C VAL A 334 -19.21 4.98 -0.84
N GLY A 335 -19.25 6.14 -1.49
CA GLY A 335 -20.40 7.03 -1.61
C GLY A 335 -20.79 7.80 -0.35
N ALA A 336 -19.98 7.70 0.72
CA ALA A 336 -20.15 8.50 1.92
C ALA A 336 -19.54 9.90 1.73
N ASN A 337 -20.17 10.93 2.31
CA ASN A 337 -19.59 12.27 2.34
C ASN A 337 -18.54 12.36 3.47
N MET A 338 -17.27 12.15 3.12
CA MET A 338 -16.16 12.15 4.08
C MET A 338 -15.77 13.55 4.60
N ASN A 339 -16.43 14.62 4.16
CA ASN A 339 -16.31 15.93 4.81
C ASN A 339 -17.08 15.99 6.15
N LEU A 340 -18.00 15.04 6.40
CA LEU A 340 -18.78 14.99 7.62
C LEU A 340 -18.03 14.22 8.73
N ARG A 341 -17.90 14.85 9.91
CA ARG A 341 -17.20 14.27 11.08
C ARG A 341 -17.75 12.90 11.49
N LYS A 342 -19.08 12.69 11.40
CA LYS A 342 -19.74 11.44 11.77
C LYS A 342 -19.21 10.22 11.01
N ASN A 343 -18.78 10.40 9.76
CA ASN A 343 -18.30 9.30 8.92
C ASN A 343 -16.85 8.86 9.27
N TRP A 344 -16.17 9.59 10.17
CA TRP A 344 -14.85 9.24 10.70
C TRP A 344 -14.90 8.49 12.03
N ALA A 345 -16.10 8.31 12.62
CA ALA A 345 -16.28 7.60 13.88
C ALA A 345 -15.58 6.22 13.91
N PRO A 346 -15.67 5.36 12.87
CA PRO A 346 -15.01 4.05 12.90
C PRO A 346 -13.50 4.10 13.13
N ILE A 347 -12.80 5.12 12.61
CA ILE A 347 -11.37 5.30 12.85
C ILE A 347 -11.14 5.83 14.25
N VAL A 348 -11.87 6.88 14.62
CA VAL A 348 -11.72 7.54 15.92
C VAL A 348 -11.97 6.57 17.06
N ASP A 349 -13.02 5.75 16.96
CA ASP A 349 -13.39 4.76 17.98
C ASP A 349 -12.35 3.65 18.07
N LYS A 350 -11.82 3.18 16.93
CA LYS A 350 -10.71 2.21 16.90
C LYS A 350 -9.43 2.79 17.51
N PHE A 351 -9.17 4.07 17.27
CA PHE A 351 -8.05 4.82 17.86
C PHE A 351 -8.19 4.85 19.39
N GLN A 352 -9.36 5.26 19.88
CA GLN A 352 -9.68 5.36 21.30
C GLN A 352 -9.66 3.99 21.99
N SER A 353 -10.20 2.95 21.35
CA SER A 353 -10.21 1.57 21.87
C SER A 353 -8.79 1.00 22.03
N LYS A 354 -7.86 1.34 21.12
CA LYS A 354 -6.44 0.93 21.28
C LYS A 354 -5.76 1.74 22.37
N LEU A 355 -5.95 3.05 22.39
CA LEU A 355 -5.40 3.92 23.42
C LEU A 355 -5.87 3.52 24.83
N SER A 356 -7.15 3.19 25.02
CA SER A 356 -7.67 2.77 26.32
C SER A 356 -7.02 1.47 26.81
N LYS A 357 -6.79 0.50 25.92
CA LYS A 357 -6.08 -0.75 26.24
C LYS A 357 -4.62 -0.50 26.65
N TRP A 358 -3.93 0.43 25.99
CA TRP A 358 -2.52 0.72 26.27
C TRP A 358 -2.28 1.66 27.45
N LYS A 359 -3.32 2.37 27.91
CA LYS A 359 -3.28 3.15 29.16
C LYS A 359 -3.17 2.27 30.40
N SER A 360 -3.24 0.94 30.28
CA SER A 360 -2.98 0.01 31.39
C SER A 360 -1.55 0.13 31.93
N LYS A 361 -1.38 -0.12 33.25
CA LYS A 361 -0.12 0.10 33.99
C LYS A 361 1.07 -0.77 33.53
N ALA A 362 0.85 -1.74 32.64
CA ALA A 362 1.85 -2.73 32.26
C ALA A 362 2.86 -2.29 31.18
N LEU A 363 2.63 -1.16 30.48
CA LEU A 363 3.51 -0.70 29.40
C LEU A 363 4.42 0.45 29.84
N SER A 364 5.73 0.28 29.61
CA SER A 364 6.73 1.35 29.78
C SER A 364 6.46 2.52 28.85
N PHE A 365 7.03 3.70 29.16
CA PHE A 365 6.88 4.89 28.32
C PHE A 365 7.39 4.64 26.88
N GLY A 366 8.58 4.02 26.73
CA GLY A 366 9.12 3.64 25.44
C GLY A 366 8.26 2.63 24.67
N GLY A 367 7.66 1.66 25.39
CA GLY A 367 6.70 0.72 24.80
C GLY A 367 5.43 1.41 24.29
N ARG A 368 4.88 2.37 25.06
CA ARG A 368 3.75 3.19 24.63
C ARG A 368 4.12 4.01 23.40
N LEU A 369 5.25 4.72 23.41
CA LEU A 369 5.72 5.52 22.28
C LEU A 369 5.89 4.70 21.00
N THR A 370 6.45 3.49 21.14
CA THR A 370 6.62 2.54 20.04
C THR A 370 5.27 2.09 19.47
N LEU A 371 4.29 1.77 20.33
CA LEU A 371 2.93 1.40 19.90
C LEU A 371 2.18 2.57 19.26
N LEU A 372 2.28 3.78 19.82
CA LEU A 372 1.70 4.99 19.23
C LEU A 372 2.25 5.19 17.80
N SER A 373 3.58 5.14 17.63
CA SER A 373 4.22 5.37 16.33
C SER A 373 3.93 4.26 15.33
N SER A 374 4.08 2.99 15.73
CA SER A 374 3.95 1.83 14.82
C SER A 374 2.51 1.47 14.48
N VAL A 375 1.56 1.69 15.40
CA VAL A 375 0.17 1.23 15.24
C VAL A 375 -0.78 2.38 14.97
N LEU A 376 -0.72 3.47 15.76
CA LEU A 376 -1.68 4.56 15.60
C LEU A 376 -1.34 5.49 14.44
N GLY A 377 -0.05 5.77 14.20
CA GLY A 377 0.37 6.51 13.01
C GLY A 377 -0.08 5.86 11.70
N ASN A 378 -0.16 4.53 11.67
CA ASN A 378 -0.56 3.75 10.50
C ASN A 378 -2.07 3.47 10.40
N LEU A 379 -2.82 3.64 11.49
CA LEU A 379 -4.24 3.30 11.53
C LEU A 379 -5.11 4.13 10.56
N PRO A 380 -4.94 5.47 10.47
CA PRO A 380 -5.76 6.27 9.57
C PRO A 380 -5.21 6.29 8.13
N THR A 381 -4.00 5.80 7.89
CA THR A 381 -3.29 5.86 6.59
C THR A 381 -4.17 5.40 5.43
N TYR A 382 -4.99 4.36 5.65
CA TYR A 382 -5.87 3.83 4.62
C TYR A 382 -6.96 4.82 4.17
N TYR A 383 -7.64 5.48 5.10
CA TYR A 383 -8.62 6.51 4.78
C TYR A 383 -7.94 7.79 4.31
N PHE A 384 -6.84 8.17 4.96
CA PHE A 384 -6.07 9.37 4.62
C PHE A 384 -5.46 9.33 3.22
N SER A 385 -5.23 8.14 2.71
CA SER A 385 -4.78 7.97 1.34
C SER A 385 -5.84 8.34 0.33
N LEU A 386 -7.13 8.33 0.67
CA LEU A 386 -8.22 8.63 -0.26
C LEU A 386 -8.99 9.91 0.10
N PHE A 387 -9.15 10.21 1.39
CA PHE A 387 -9.98 11.30 1.88
C PHE A 387 -9.18 12.32 2.69
N LEU A 388 -9.51 13.59 2.50
CA LEU A 388 -9.05 14.64 3.39
C LEU A 388 -9.90 14.66 4.66
N ALA A 389 -9.26 14.50 5.82
CA ALA A 389 -9.94 14.57 7.10
C ALA A 389 -10.30 16.03 7.47
N PRO A 390 -11.52 16.28 7.98
CA PRO A 390 -11.86 17.57 8.58
C PRO A 390 -10.90 17.92 9.73
N LEU A 391 -10.56 19.21 9.89
CA LEU A 391 -9.63 19.67 10.93
C LEU A 391 -10.00 19.19 12.34
N ALA A 392 -11.29 19.20 12.68
CA ALA A 392 -11.75 18.70 13.98
C ALA A 392 -11.53 17.19 14.18
N VAL A 393 -11.51 16.39 13.11
CA VAL A 393 -11.16 14.97 13.19
C VAL A 393 -9.66 14.82 13.41
N ILE A 394 -8.85 15.60 12.68
CA ILE A 394 -7.39 15.65 12.84
C ILE A 394 -7.03 16.03 14.29
N GLU A 395 -7.59 17.13 14.80
CA GLU A 395 -7.38 17.57 16.19
C GLU A 395 -7.79 16.49 17.19
N LYS A 396 -8.90 15.78 16.96
CA LYS A 396 -9.33 14.69 17.85
C LYS A 396 -8.38 13.50 17.84
N LEU A 397 -7.75 13.21 16.70
CA LEU A 397 -6.76 12.14 16.58
C LEU A 397 -5.40 12.57 17.17
N GLU A 398 -4.99 13.82 16.94
CA GLU A 398 -3.73 14.38 17.47
C GLU A 398 -3.77 14.58 18.99
N ARG A 399 -4.95 14.82 19.57
CA ARG A 399 -5.19 14.84 21.03
C ARG A 399 -4.89 13.46 21.63
N GLY A 400 -3.64 13.27 22.03
CA GLY A 400 -3.15 12.08 22.73
C GLY A 400 -1.93 11.40 22.12
N LEU A 401 -1.42 11.90 20.98
CA LEU A 401 -0.31 11.25 20.28
C LEU A 401 1.07 11.79 20.63
N GLY A 402 1.22 13.08 20.89
CA GLY A 402 2.53 13.70 21.18
C GLY A 402 3.62 13.45 20.12
N VAL A 403 3.27 12.88 18.96
CA VAL A 403 4.21 12.36 17.97
C VAL A 403 3.64 12.59 16.56
N GLY A 404 4.32 13.44 15.80
CA GLY A 404 4.08 13.64 14.36
C GLY A 404 2.79 14.38 14.01
N SER A 405 2.80 15.11 12.88
CA SER A 405 1.60 15.76 12.38
C SER A 405 0.78 14.79 11.53
N ILE A 406 -0.33 14.28 12.09
CA ILE A 406 -1.37 13.51 11.37
C ILE A 406 -1.89 14.32 10.19
N ARG A 407 -2.00 15.64 10.37
CA ARG A 407 -2.35 16.55 9.27
C ARG A 407 -1.38 16.47 8.11
N ALA A 408 -0.08 16.53 8.37
CA ALA A 408 0.95 16.43 7.34
C ALA A 408 0.93 15.06 6.65
N LEU A 409 0.70 13.98 7.41
CA LEU A 409 0.53 12.63 6.86
C LEU A 409 -0.65 12.57 5.89
N ASN A 410 -1.82 13.07 6.28
CA ASN A 410 -3.00 13.08 5.40
C ASN A 410 -2.76 13.90 4.12
N MET A 411 -2.21 15.11 4.25
CA MET A 411 -1.88 15.94 3.09
C MET A 411 -0.86 15.26 2.16
N GLY A 412 0.21 14.67 2.70
CA GLY A 412 1.23 14.00 1.91
C GLY A 412 0.70 12.79 1.14
N LEU A 413 -0.19 12.00 1.76
CA LEU A 413 -0.81 10.85 1.10
C LEU A 413 -1.78 11.28 -0.02
N ILE A 414 -2.50 12.39 0.16
CA ILE A 414 -3.37 12.96 -0.88
C ILE A 414 -2.56 13.49 -2.07
N VAL A 415 -1.42 14.15 -1.83
CA VAL A 415 -0.50 14.63 -2.89
C VAL A 415 0.05 13.46 -3.72
N LYS A 416 0.19 12.26 -3.15
CA LYS A 416 0.65 11.08 -3.90
C LYS A 416 -0.20 10.78 -5.13
N TRP A 417 -1.51 11.03 -5.10
CA TRP A 417 -2.39 10.82 -6.26
C TRP A 417 -2.04 11.68 -7.47
N TRP A 418 -1.52 12.89 -7.25
CA TRP A 418 -1.05 13.76 -8.34
C TRP A 418 0.20 13.19 -9.01
N TRP A 419 1.15 12.73 -8.19
CA TRP A 419 2.33 12.06 -8.71
C TRP A 419 1.94 10.82 -9.53
N ARG A 420 1.00 10.02 -9.02
CA ARG A 420 0.47 8.86 -9.72
C ARG A 420 -0.25 9.24 -11.01
N LEU A 421 -1.06 10.30 -11.03
CA LEU A 421 -1.74 10.77 -12.24
C LEU A 421 -0.76 11.10 -13.38
N LYS A 422 0.42 11.63 -13.04
CA LYS A 422 1.46 11.98 -14.01
C LYS A 422 2.20 10.76 -14.57
N HIS A 423 2.40 9.72 -13.77
CA HIS A 423 3.26 8.59 -14.14
C HIS A 423 2.49 7.33 -14.56
N GLU A 424 1.29 7.10 -14.03
CA GLU A 424 0.49 5.90 -14.27
C GLU A 424 -0.47 6.08 -15.45
N ASN A 425 0.07 6.43 -16.63
CA ASN A 425 -0.71 6.88 -17.79
C ASN A 425 -1.76 5.88 -18.29
N HIS A 426 -1.49 4.58 -18.15
CA HIS A 426 -2.35 3.50 -18.65
C HIS A 426 -3.30 2.92 -17.60
N SER A 427 -3.24 3.38 -16.36
CA SER A 427 -4.07 2.83 -15.28
C SER A 427 -5.56 3.11 -15.48
N LEU A 428 -6.41 2.12 -15.17
CA LEU A 428 -7.87 2.25 -15.27
C LEU A 428 -8.40 3.44 -14.48
N TRP A 429 -7.93 3.62 -13.24
CA TRP A 429 -8.37 4.71 -12.38
C TRP A 429 -8.10 6.09 -12.98
N ARG A 430 -6.93 6.27 -13.62
CA ARG A 430 -6.58 7.52 -14.29
C ARG A 430 -7.51 7.76 -15.48
N ARG A 431 -7.73 6.74 -16.33
CA ARG A 431 -8.63 6.86 -17.48
C ARG A 431 -10.05 7.27 -17.06
N VAL A 432 -10.56 6.70 -15.95
CA VAL A 432 -11.86 7.07 -15.36
C VAL A 432 -11.87 8.53 -14.89
N VAL A 433 -10.88 8.95 -14.10
CA VAL A 433 -10.78 10.33 -13.58
C VAL A 433 -10.66 11.35 -14.71
N VAL A 434 -9.76 11.10 -15.66
CA VAL A 434 -9.52 11.96 -16.82
C VAL A 434 -10.78 12.12 -17.66
N SER A 435 -11.50 11.02 -17.88
CA SER A 435 -12.79 11.00 -18.58
C SER A 435 -13.85 11.82 -17.84
N ILE A 436 -14.11 11.53 -16.57
CA ILE A 436 -15.16 12.18 -15.78
C ILE A 436 -14.92 13.69 -15.67
N HIS A 437 -13.68 14.11 -15.46
CA HIS A 437 -13.35 15.52 -15.28
C HIS A 437 -12.90 16.26 -16.54
N ASN A 438 -12.81 15.57 -17.69
CA ASN A 438 -12.36 16.11 -18.98
C ASN A 438 -10.94 16.73 -18.95
N LEU A 439 -9.98 16.03 -18.37
CA LEU A 439 -8.63 16.57 -18.11
C LEU A 439 -7.69 16.58 -19.35
N ILE A 440 -8.16 16.10 -20.51
CA ILE A 440 -7.34 15.99 -21.74
C ILE A 440 -7.19 17.34 -22.46
N ASN A 441 -8.19 18.22 -22.33
CA ASN A 441 -8.34 19.38 -23.22
C ASN A 441 -7.81 20.71 -22.65
N LYS A 442 -7.17 20.76 -21.48
CA LYS A 442 -6.53 22.00 -21.01
C LYS A 442 -5.13 21.75 -20.44
N PRO A 443 -4.11 22.52 -20.85
CA PRO A 443 -2.71 22.32 -20.45
C PRO A 443 -2.40 22.62 -18.97
N HIS A 444 -3.40 23.06 -18.19
CA HIS A 444 -3.35 23.31 -16.74
C HIS A 444 -4.21 22.30 -15.91
N ASP A 445 -4.73 21.22 -16.53
CA ASP A 445 -5.84 20.38 -16.07
C ASP A 445 -5.56 19.30 -15.02
N TYR A 446 -4.84 19.67 -13.96
CA TYR A 446 -4.99 18.90 -12.72
C TYR A 446 -6.25 19.30 -11.94
N ILE A 447 -6.96 20.34 -12.41
CA ILE A 447 -8.14 20.92 -11.76
C ILE A 447 -9.37 20.08 -12.13
N ALA A 448 -9.92 19.38 -11.15
CA ALA A 448 -11.17 18.66 -11.30
C ALA A 448 -12.30 19.59 -11.80
N ASN A 449 -13.16 19.06 -12.67
CA ASN A 449 -14.40 19.74 -13.05
C ASN A 449 -15.18 20.18 -11.80
N ARG A 450 -15.36 21.50 -11.62
CA ARG A 450 -16.00 22.08 -10.43
C ARG A 450 -17.44 21.63 -10.23
N ASN A 451 -18.10 21.20 -11.31
CA ASN A 451 -19.50 20.78 -11.30
C ASN A 451 -19.68 19.33 -10.86
N ILE A 452 -18.60 18.54 -10.82
CA ILE A 452 -18.63 17.14 -10.39
C ILE A 452 -17.95 17.08 -9.02
N PRO A 453 -18.73 17.04 -7.91
CA PRO A 453 -18.15 16.79 -6.61
C PRO A 453 -17.60 15.37 -6.58
N GLY A 454 -16.70 15.06 -5.65
CA GLY A 454 -16.12 13.73 -5.59
C GLY A 454 -14.85 13.69 -4.76
N VAL A 455 -14.23 12.53 -4.73
CA VAL A 455 -12.95 12.31 -4.06
C VAL A 455 -11.86 13.06 -4.81
N TRP A 456 -11.81 12.91 -6.13
CA TRP A 456 -10.83 13.59 -6.98
C TRP A 456 -10.98 15.10 -6.91
N HIS A 457 -12.21 15.62 -6.85
CA HIS A 457 -12.46 17.04 -6.64
C HIS A 457 -11.82 17.56 -5.35
N ASN A 458 -11.96 16.83 -4.23
CA ASN A 458 -11.33 17.21 -2.96
C ASN A 458 -9.80 17.11 -3.01
N ILE A 459 -9.27 16.09 -3.69
CA ILE A 459 -7.83 15.91 -3.93
C ILE A 459 -7.28 17.08 -4.76
N ALA A 460 -7.97 17.46 -5.84
CA ALA A 460 -7.54 18.50 -6.77
C ALA A 460 -7.63 19.90 -6.14
N LEU A 461 -8.75 20.29 -5.53
CA LEU A 461 -8.97 21.63 -4.98
C LEU A 461 -7.91 22.08 -3.97
N LYS A 462 -7.45 21.17 -3.10
CA LYS A 462 -6.45 21.49 -2.07
C LYS A 462 -5.02 21.47 -2.59
N ASN A 463 -4.80 20.85 -3.75
CA ASN A 463 -3.52 20.79 -4.43
C ASN A 463 -3.36 21.89 -5.49
N CYS A 464 -4.42 22.58 -5.93
CA CYS A 464 -4.33 23.72 -6.87
C CYS A 464 -3.31 24.78 -6.43
N ALA A 465 -3.22 25.09 -5.13
CA ALA A 465 -2.23 26.05 -4.61
C ALA A 465 -0.77 25.57 -4.75
N VAL A 466 -0.54 24.26 -4.78
CA VAL A 466 0.77 23.62 -5.02
C VAL A 466 1.05 23.52 -6.52
N ALA A 467 0.01 23.25 -7.30
CA ALA A 467 0.00 22.96 -8.73
C ALA A 467 0.15 24.16 -9.66
N GLU A 468 -0.55 25.26 -9.36
CA GLU A 468 -0.47 26.51 -10.12
C GLU A 468 0.96 27.05 -10.18
N ARG A 469 1.81 26.57 -9.28
CA ARG A 469 3.18 27.00 -9.18
C ARG A 469 4.16 25.90 -9.52
N PHE A 470 3.76 24.67 -9.90
CA PHE A 470 4.66 23.56 -10.24
C PHE A 470 4.60 23.27 -11.75
N PHE A 471 5.56 23.80 -12.51
CA PHE A 471 5.66 23.65 -13.96
C PHE A 471 6.94 22.89 -14.32
N ASP A 472 6.81 21.81 -15.08
CA ASP A 472 7.93 21.01 -15.60
C ASP A 472 9.00 20.61 -14.56
N GLY A 473 8.54 20.24 -13.34
CA GLY A 473 9.43 19.87 -12.23
C GLY A 473 10.06 21.05 -11.48
N LYS A 474 9.70 22.30 -11.81
CA LYS A 474 10.18 23.53 -11.16
C LYS A 474 9.03 24.37 -10.62
N PHE A 475 9.29 25.20 -9.61
CA PHE A 475 8.29 26.14 -9.10
C PHE A 475 8.37 27.50 -9.82
N VAL A 476 7.26 28.07 -10.33
CA VAL A 476 7.26 29.37 -11.07
C VAL A 476 6.28 30.39 -10.42
N GLY A 477 6.72 31.64 -10.20
CA GLY A 477 5.86 32.83 -9.95
C GLY A 477 6.17 33.73 -8.71
N HIS A 478 6.16 35.06 -8.91
CA HIS A 478 6.33 36.17 -7.92
C HIS A 478 5.03 36.53 -7.17
N TRP A 479 5.11 37.11 -5.96
CA TRP A 479 3.96 37.36 -5.07
C TRP A 479 3.93 38.80 -4.50
N THR A 480 2.81 39.51 -4.72
CA THR A 480 2.44 40.78 -4.07
C THR A 480 1.61 40.55 -2.79
N THR A 481 1.87 41.39 -1.78
CA THR A 481 1.37 41.44 -0.38
C THR A 481 -0.05 42.07 -0.28
N SER A 482 -0.92 41.89 0.72
CA SER A 482 -0.84 41.97 2.20
C SER A 482 -2.28 41.76 2.81
N PRO A 483 -2.64 42.12 4.08
CA PRO A 483 -2.30 41.59 5.43
C PRO A 483 -3.56 41.12 6.25
N ALA A 484 -3.47 40.33 7.32
CA ALA A 484 -3.66 40.84 8.72
C ALA A 484 -3.34 39.80 9.83
N ILE A 485 -2.59 40.26 10.86
CA ILE A 485 -2.55 40.03 12.33
C ILE A 485 -2.62 38.61 12.98
N MET A 486 -1.61 38.25 13.80
CA MET A 486 -1.66 38.01 15.28
C MET A 486 -0.46 37.21 15.83
N SER A 487 -0.05 37.61 17.03
CA SER A 487 1.19 37.38 17.78
C SER A 487 1.10 36.27 18.84
N GLN A 488 2.25 35.65 19.20
CA GLN A 488 2.84 35.50 20.55
C GLN A 488 3.64 34.19 20.78
N THR A 489 4.53 34.27 21.76
CA THR A 489 5.88 33.70 21.91
C THR A 489 5.98 32.49 22.85
N THR A 490 5.10 31.48 22.72
CA THR A 490 5.06 30.30 23.61
C THR A 490 5.78 29.05 23.08
N GLY A 491 6.23 29.04 21.82
CA GLY A 491 6.71 27.82 21.15
C GLY A 491 8.12 27.33 21.51
N PHE A 492 9.00 28.18 22.06
CA PHE A 492 10.41 27.81 22.20
C PHE A 492 10.71 26.94 23.44
N ALA A 493 10.07 27.22 24.58
CA ALA A 493 10.18 26.36 25.77
C ALA A 493 9.57 24.97 25.52
N GLN A 494 8.51 24.91 24.71
CA GLN A 494 7.86 23.66 24.32
C GLN A 494 8.75 22.83 23.37
N PHE A 495 9.48 23.50 22.47
CA PHE A 495 10.42 22.87 21.54
C PHE A 495 11.67 22.29 22.23
N MET A 496 12.23 22.97 23.24
CA MET A 496 13.40 22.46 23.96
C MET A 496 13.08 21.18 24.76
N ASN A 497 11.89 21.10 25.35
CA ASN A 497 11.41 19.87 26.00
C ASN A 497 11.15 18.72 25.01
N GLU A 498 10.72 19.01 23.79
CA GLU A 498 10.53 17.98 22.74
C GLU A 498 11.87 17.47 22.20
N MET A 499 12.89 18.32 22.09
CA MET A 499 14.22 17.95 21.58
C MET A 499 15.08 17.15 22.57
N GLU A 500 14.95 17.40 23.89
CA GLU A 500 15.62 16.56 24.91
C GLU A 500 15.09 15.13 24.95
N SER A 501 13.85 14.89 24.50
CA SER A 501 13.20 13.58 24.51
C SER A 501 13.62 12.64 23.36
N VAL A 502 14.41 13.12 22.40
CA VAL A 502 14.84 12.34 21.22
C VAL A 502 16.29 11.85 21.42
N GLN A 503 16.46 10.67 22.04
CA GLN A 503 17.70 9.89 21.97
C GLN A 503 17.67 8.97 20.75
N LEU A 504 18.62 9.15 19.83
CA LEU A 504 18.89 8.24 18.71
C LEU A 504 19.91 7.19 19.18
N SER A 505 19.47 5.94 19.37
CA SER A 505 20.36 4.79 19.59
C SER A 505 21.22 4.54 18.34
N GLU A 506 22.54 4.58 18.48
CA GLU A 506 23.51 4.27 17.43
C GLU A 506 23.58 2.76 17.18
N GLY A 507 23.41 2.32 15.94
CA GLY A 507 23.67 0.96 15.51
C GLY A 507 24.92 0.90 14.65
N LYS A 508 26.01 0.40 15.22
CA LYS A 508 26.82 -0.73 14.71
C LYS A 508 28.00 -1.07 15.65
N ASP A 509 28.10 -2.36 15.93
CA ASP A 509 29.30 -3.18 16.13
C ASP A 509 30.11 -3.13 17.45
N VAL A 510 30.21 -4.34 18.04
CA VAL A 510 31.14 -4.88 19.05
C VAL A 510 31.15 -4.25 20.45
N TRP A 511 30.62 -5.00 21.42
CA TRP A 511 30.75 -4.73 22.86
C TRP A 511 32.08 -5.22 23.40
N HIS A 512 33.04 -4.31 23.57
CA HIS A 512 34.04 -4.46 24.62
C HIS A 512 34.32 -3.10 25.26
N SER A 513 33.73 -2.83 26.41
CA SER A 513 34.43 -2.17 27.53
C SER A 513 33.56 -2.15 28.79
N LYS A 514 34.20 -2.54 29.88
CA LYS A 514 33.70 -2.82 31.23
C LYS A 514 32.80 -1.72 31.81
N LEU A 515 31.71 -2.16 32.45
CA LEU A 515 31.00 -1.41 33.49
C LEU A 515 31.96 -1.22 34.68
N ASP A 516 31.89 -0.07 35.35
CA ASP A 516 32.46 0.06 36.69
C ASP A 516 31.59 -0.75 37.68
N VAL A 517 32.17 -1.13 38.81
CA VAL A 517 31.68 -2.16 39.76
C VAL A 517 30.26 -1.85 40.29
N ASP A 518 29.80 -0.60 40.19
CA ASP A 518 28.48 -0.15 40.65
C ASP A 518 27.48 0.23 39.54
N GLY A 519 27.78 -0.02 38.26
CA GLY A 519 26.80 0.02 37.18
C GLY A 519 26.21 1.40 36.81
N ARG A 520 26.92 2.51 37.05
CA ARG A 520 26.48 3.87 36.63
C ARG A 520 27.39 4.48 35.55
N PHE A 521 26.78 5.28 34.65
CA PHE A 521 27.49 6.02 33.60
C PHE A 521 28.29 7.19 34.18
N THR A 522 29.56 7.34 33.79
CA THR A 522 30.40 8.49 34.18
C THR A 522 30.42 9.58 33.10
N VAL A 523 30.61 10.84 33.52
CA VAL A 523 30.59 12.06 32.68
C VAL A 523 31.61 11.98 31.52
N GLY A 524 32.72 11.26 31.69
CA GLY A 524 33.71 11.03 30.62
C GLY A 524 33.20 10.16 29.46
N ALA A 525 32.22 9.28 29.68
CA ALA A 525 31.56 8.51 28.61
C ALA A 525 30.57 9.38 27.83
N LEU A 526 29.87 10.29 28.52
CA LEU A 526 28.96 11.25 27.89
C LEU A 526 29.71 12.26 27.00
N ARG A 527 30.90 12.71 27.44
CA ARG A 527 31.72 13.70 26.71
C ARG A 527 32.20 13.16 25.35
N ARG A 528 32.56 11.88 25.27
CA ARG A 528 32.94 11.22 23.99
C ARG A 528 31.77 11.00 23.03
N ALA A 529 30.52 10.94 23.54
CA ALA A 529 29.33 10.87 22.69
C ALA A 529 28.95 12.23 22.08
N ILE A 530 29.36 13.34 22.71
CA ILE A 530 29.14 14.70 22.21
C ILE A 530 30.04 15.00 20.99
N ASP A 531 31.27 14.46 20.94
CA ASP A 531 32.21 14.65 19.82
C ASP A 531 31.70 14.12 18.47
N LYS A 532 30.81 13.13 18.45
CA LYS A 532 30.21 12.60 17.19
C LYS A 532 29.23 13.59 16.52
N LYS A 533 28.72 14.59 17.25
CA LYS A 533 27.84 15.64 16.70
C LYS A 533 28.61 16.81 16.07
N HIS A 534 29.86 17.05 16.48
CA HIS A 534 30.71 18.09 15.91
C HIS A 534 31.20 17.74 14.49
N HIS A 535 31.52 16.47 14.22
CA HIS A 535 31.95 16.06 12.89
C HIS A 535 30.92 16.36 11.79
N LEU A 536 29.65 16.04 12.01
CA LEU A 536 28.62 16.12 10.95
C LEU A 536 28.32 17.56 10.47
N LEU A 537 28.56 18.57 11.31
CA LEU A 537 28.15 19.97 11.05
C LEU A 537 29.28 20.97 10.95
N ILE A 538 30.41 20.66 11.59
CA ILE A 538 31.52 21.59 11.77
C ILE A 538 32.76 21.11 11.01
N SER A 539 33.16 19.83 11.15
CA SER A 539 34.46 19.34 10.65
C SER A 539 34.41 18.33 9.50
N CYS A 540 33.22 17.95 9.00
CA CYS A 540 33.10 17.09 7.80
C CYS A 540 33.29 17.92 6.52
N PRO A 541 34.29 17.62 5.67
CA PRO A 541 34.56 18.39 4.45
C PRO A 541 33.37 18.42 3.48
N HIS A 542 32.62 17.33 3.41
CA HIS A 542 31.43 17.23 2.56
C HIS A 542 30.27 18.09 3.07
N ALA A 543 30.07 18.17 4.39
CA ALA A 543 29.03 19.01 5.00
C ALA A 543 29.42 20.49 4.97
N ILE A 544 30.71 20.82 5.13
CA ILE A 544 31.26 22.17 4.96
C ILE A 544 31.01 22.66 3.53
N ALA A 545 31.33 21.85 2.51
CA ALA A 545 31.08 22.20 1.12
C ALA A 545 29.59 22.46 0.82
N ILE A 546 28.67 21.64 1.36
CA ILE A 546 27.22 21.88 1.23
C ILE A 546 26.83 23.18 1.95
N ARG A 547 27.33 23.40 3.17
CA ARG A 547 27.04 24.60 3.97
C ARG A 547 27.47 25.88 3.25
N GLU A 548 28.66 25.91 2.66
CA GLU A 548 29.16 27.05 1.90
C GLU A 548 28.29 27.37 0.69
N ILE A 549 27.85 26.34 -0.05
CA ILE A 549 26.93 26.51 -1.19
C ILE A 549 25.60 27.11 -0.71
N LEU A 550 25.04 26.60 0.39
CA LEU A 550 23.79 27.11 0.95
C LEU A 550 23.93 28.54 1.48
N PHE A 551 25.05 28.86 2.13
CA PHE A 551 25.29 30.17 2.72
C PHE A 551 25.47 31.22 1.63
N ARG A 552 26.27 30.93 0.59
CA ARG A 552 26.37 31.75 -0.62
C ARG A 552 25.01 31.97 -1.28
N TRP A 553 24.23 30.89 -1.46
CA TRP A 553 22.90 30.98 -2.04
C TRP A 553 21.97 31.91 -1.24
N SER A 554 22.07 31.90 0.09
CA SER A 554 21.23 32.73 0.97
C SER A 554 21.81 34.12 1.29
N GLY A 555 22.91 34.52 0.63
CA GLY A 555 23.56 35.82 0.86
C GLY A 555 24.23 35.97 2.24
N ILE A 556 24.55 34.86 2.89
CA ILE A 556 25.26 34.82 4.18
C ILE A 556 26.77 34.77 3.89
N PRO A 557 27.60 35.60 4.55
CA PRO A 557 29.05 35.50 4.41
C PRO A 557 29.53 34.11 4.86
N ILE A 558 30.45 33.51 4.10
CA ILE A 558 31.09 32.26 4.52
C ILE A 558 31.89 32.55 5.79
N THR A 559 31.58 31.81 6.85
CA THR A 559 32.25 31.93 8.15
C THR A 559 32.58 30.52 8.62
N ASP A 560 33.78 30.36 9.18
CA ASP A 560 34.19 29.12 9.83
C ASP A 560 33.69 29.10 11.27
N PHE A 561 33.00 28.03 11.63
CA PHE A 561 32.51 27.79 12.99
C PHE A 561 33.32 26.65 13.58
N HIS A 562 33.80 26.77 14.81
CA HIS A 562 34.56 25.74 15.51
C HIS A 562 33.67 24.91 16.44
N SER A 563 32.43 25.37 16.68
CA SER A 563 31.43 24.67 17.48
C SER A 563 30.01 24.91 16.95
N VAL A 564 29.09 24.00 17.30
CA VAL A 564 27.65 24.16 17.00
C VAL A 564 27.05 25.35 17.77
N ILE A 565 27.67 25.75 18.88
CA ILE A 565 27.28 26.91 19.70
C ILE A 565 27.58 28.20 18.93
N GLU A 566 28.77 28.35 18.35
CA GLU A 566 29.13 29.49 17.49
C GLU A 566 28.20 29.63 16.28
N LEU A 567 27.84 28.52 15.65
CA LEU A 567 26.86 28.52 14.56
C LEU A 567 25.48 29.04 15.02
N HIS A 568 25.06 28.68 16.23
CA HIS A 568 23.79 29.15 16.81
C HIS A 568 23.83 30.64 17.18
N GLU A 569 24.92 31.09 17.80
CA GLU A 569 25.13 32.49 18.16
C GLU A 569 25.18 33.38 16.91
N PHE A 570 25.88 32.96 15.87
CA PHE A 570 25.91 33.65 14.58
C PHE A 570 24.51 33.81 13.98
N ILE A 571 23.66 32.78 14.01
CA ILE A 571 22.27 32.87 13.53
C ILE A 571 21.46 33.90 14.33
N ASN A 572 21.69 33.97 15.65
CA ASN A 572 20.98 34.89 16.54
C ASN A 572 21.48 36.34 16.42
N ILE A 573 22.76 36.55 16.07
CA ILE A 573 23.38 37.87 15.93
C ILE A 573 23.15 38.45 14.51
N TRP A 574 23.36 37.65 13.46
CA TRP A 574 23.28 38.11 12.08
C TRP A 574 21.85 38.39 11.60
N GLY A 575 20.87 37.68 12.15
CA GLY A 575 19.46 37.93 11.90
C GLY A 575 18.95 39.18 12.65
N GLN A 576 19.31 40.39 12.21
CA GLN A 576 18.89 41.64 12.88
C GLN A 576 17.36 41.85 12.97
N ASN A 577 16.55 41.06 12.25
CA ASN A 577 15.09 41.02 12.38
C ASN A 577 14.60 39.56 12.38
N VAL A 578 13.50 39.28 13.09
CA VAL A 578 12.83 37.96 13.23
C VAL A 578 12.73 37.21 11.90
N ARG A 579 12.41 37.91 10.80
CA ARG A 579 12.31 37.30 9.47
C ARG A 579 13.65 36.75 8.94
N ARG A 580 14.77 37.44 9.19
CA ARG A 580 16.10 36.94 8.82
C ARG A 580 16.51 35.76 9.71
N LYS A 581 16.22 35.82 11.03
CA LYS A 581 16.45 34.70 11.96
C LYS A 581 15.72 33.43 11.54
N ASP A 582 14.46 33.53 11.14
CA ASP A 582 13.68 32.36 10.73
C ASP A 582 14.14 31.78 9.38
N ARG A 583 14.60 32.63 8.45
CA ARG A 583 15.22 32.20 7.19
C ARG A 583 16.55 31.46 7.43
N LEU A 584 17.40 31.99 8.29
CA LEU A 584 18.66 31.36 8.69
C LEU A 584 18.42 30.00 9.35
N ARG A 585 17.46 29.94 10.28
CA ARG A 585 17.04 28.69 10.92
C ARG A 585 16.54 27.67 9.90
N ALA A 586 15.76 28.09 8.91
CA ALA A 586 15.30 27.21 7.83
C ALA A 586 16.47 26.58 7.07
N VAL A 587 17.44 27.38 6.66
CA VAL A 587 18.64 26.93 5.92
C VAL A 587 19.44 25.93 6.77
N CYS A 588 19.65 26.23 8.04
CA CYS A 588 20.38 25.34 8.95
C CYS A 588 19.63 24.03 9.25
N TYR A 589 18.30 24.07 9.46
CA TYR A 589 17.49 22.86 9.64
C TYR A 589 17.42 22.00 8.37
N GLY A 590 17.35 22.64 7.20
CA GLY A 590 17.39 21.94 5.93
C GLY A 590 18.73 21.26 5.68
N LEU A 591 19.84 21.93 6.03
CA LEU A 591 21.18 21.35 5.99
C LEU A 591 21.29 20.11 6.90
N LEU A 592 20.87 20.24 8.16
CA LEU A 592 20.86 19.15 9.14
C LEU A 592 20.08 17.92 8.65
N TRP A 593 18.86 18.14 8.20
CA TRP A 593 17.99 17.06 7.72
C TRP A 593 18.50 16.45 6.40
N GLY A 594 18.98 17.29 5.47
CA GLY A 594 19.52 16.84 4.20
C GLY A 594 20.74 15.95 4.38
N VAL A 595 21.72 16.39 5.18
CA VAL A 595 22.94 15.61 5.48
C VAL A 595 22.58 14.27 6.14
N TRP A 596 21.62 14.26 7.08
CA TRP A 596 21.12 13.01 7.67
C TRP A 596 20.47 12.08 6.63
N LYS A 597 19.63 12.62 5.75
CA LYS A 597 18.93 11.86 4.71
C LYS A 597 19.89 11.26 3.70
N PHE A 598 20.86 12.02 3.19
CA PHE A 598 21.86 11.53 2.24
C PHE A 598 22.77 10.47 2.84
N ARG A 599 23.12 10.60 4.13
CA ARG A 599 23.86 9.55 4.85
C ARG A 599 23.10 8.23 4.87
N ASN A 600 21.79 8.28 5.13
CA ASN A 600 20.96 7.08 5.13
C ASN A 600 20.74 6.51 3.72
N GLU A 601 20.59 7.35 2.69
CA GLU A 601 20.53 6.88 1.30
C GLU A 601 21.84 6.17 0.89
N ARG A 602 23.00 6.67 1.33
CA ARG A 602 24.28 6.00 1.12
C ARG A 602 24.37 4.68 1.89
N ALA A 603 24.02 4.68 3.17
CA ALA A 603 24.18 3.52 4.06
C ALA A 603 23.22 2.36 3.72
N PHE A 604 21.99 2.67 3.28
CA PHE A 604 20.95 1.67 3.07
C PHE A 604 20.68 1.38 1.59
N ASN A 605 20.94 2.34 0.68
CA ASN A 605 20.65 2.21 -0.75
C ASN A 605 21.89 2.32 -1.65
N ASN A 606 23.09 2.48 -1.06
CA ASN A 606 24.37 2.62 -1.76
C ASN A 606 24.42 3.75 -2.81
N VAL A 607 23.66 4.83 -2.59
CA VAL A 607 23.60 6.00 -3.48
C VAL A 607 24.64 7.04 -3.07
N PHE A 608 25.42 7.54 -4.04
CA PHE A 608 26.41 8.60 -3.85
C PHE A 608 25.93 9.89 -4.51
N ASN A 609 25.87 10.99 -3.75
CA ASN A 609 25.51 12.31 -4.26
C ASN A 609 26.69 13.28 -4.03
N SER A 610 26.96 14.16 -4.99
CA SER A 610 27.97 15.23 -4.82
C SER A 610 27.45 16.32 -3.86
N PRO A 611 28.33 17.15 -3.26
CA PRO A 611 27.91 18.28 -2.42
C PRO A 611 26.93 19.23 -3.13
N SER A 612 27.12 19.47 -4.42
CA SER A 612 26.22 20.29 -5.24
C SER A 612 24.82 19.68 -5.38
N GLN A 613 24.72 18.38 -5.72
CA GLN A 613 23.44 17.68 -5.81
C GLN A 613 22.71 17.62 -4.46
N CYS A 614 23.46 17.48 -3.37
CA CYS A 614 22.94 17.53 -2.01
C CYS A 614 22.41 18.94 -1.69
N ALA A 615 23.17 19.98 -2.02
CA ALA A 615 22.78 21.37 -1.80
C ALA A 615 21.50 21.73 -2.58
N ASP A 616 21.39 21.37 -3.87
CA ASP A 616 20.20 21.64 -4.69
C ASP A 616 18.91 21.05 -4.10
N ARG A 617 19.01 19.81 -3.60
CA ARG A 617 17.91 19.12 -2.92
C ARG A 617 17.57 19.77 -1.58
N ILE A 618 18.57 20.22 -0.83
CA ILE A 618 18.37 20.95 0.43
C ILE A 618 17.74 22.32 0.17
N ILE A 619 18.22 23.08 -0.81
CA ILE A 619 17.66 24.37 -1.24
C ILE A 619 16.18 24.21 -1.56
N SER A 620 15.83 23.20 -2.35
CA SER A 620 14.45 22.89 -2.71
C SER A 620 13.57 22.65 -1.47
N MET A 621 14.09 21.91 -0.49
CA MET A 621 13.38 21.59 0.75
C MET A 621 13.27 22.78 1.71
N VAL A 622 14.34 23.56 1.89
CA VAL A 622 14.35 24.80 2.67
C VAL A 622 13.37 25.82 2.10
N HIS A 623 13.30 25.89 0.77
CA HIS A 623 12.37 26.76 0.06
C HIS A 623 10.91 26.32 0.29
N LEU A 624 10.62 25.02 0.20
CA LEU A 624 9.30 24.46 0.52
C LEU A 624 8.90 24.69 1.99
N TRP A 625 9.85 24.51 2.91
CA TRP A 625 9.63 24.70 4.35
C TRP A 625 9.33 26.16 4.68
N SER A 626 10.14 27.10 4.18
CA SER A 626 9.96 28.55 4.39
C SER A 626 8.62 29.05 3.85
N LYS A 627 8.19 28.50 2.70
CA LYS A 627 6.90 28.80 2.06
C LYS A 627 5.71 28.22 2.83
N SER A 628 5.87 27.07 3.49
CA SER A 628 4.82 26.44 4.29
C SER A 628 4.51 27.17 5.61
N ARG A 629 5.47 27.96 6.13
CA ARG A 629 5.38 28.58 7.45
C ARG A 629 5.20 30.09 7.47
N SER A 630 5.19 30.80 6.34
CA SER A 630 5.20 32.26 6.42
C SER A 630 4.48 33.03 5.32
N LYS A 631 3.80 34.10 5.75
CA LYS A 631 3.63 35.38 5.03
C LYS A 631 4.99 36.05 4.69
N CYS A 632 6.08 35.29 4.54
CA CYS A 632 7.40 35.80 4.17
C CYS A 632 7.53 35.63 2.66
N GLY A 633 7.75 36.75 1.96
CA GLY A 633 8.00 36.76 0.53
C GLY A 633 9.14 35.83 0.12
N SER A 634 9.18 35.49 -1.17
CA SER A 634 10.12 34.57 -1.80
C SER A 634 11.56 34.80 -1.35
N ILE A 635 12.28 33.69 -1.20
CA ILE A 635 13.75 33.68 -1.12
C ILE A 635 14.23 33.97 -2.54
N ALA A 636 14.78 35.16 -2.76
CA ALA A 636 15.70 35.45 -3.84
C ALA A 636 17.07 35.66 -3.19
#